data_AF-A0AAE8STZ2-F1
#
_entry.id   AF-A0AAE8STZ2-F1
#
_cell.length_a   1.000
_cell.length_b   1.000
_cell.length_c   1.000
_cell.angle_alpha   90.00
_cell.angle_beta   90.00
_cell.angle_gamma   90.00
#
_symmetry.space_group_name_H-M   'P 1'
#
loop_
_entity.id
_entity.type
_entity.pdbx_description
1 polymer ?
#
loop_
_entity_poly.entity_id
_entity_poly.type
_entity_poly.pdbx_seq_one_letter_code
_entity_poly.pdbx_strand_id
1 'polypeptide(L)'
;MPCTPVTRRTQFSSCDECRRSRVACDASAPGVPPGSGSCTRCRNRRRPCTFKWLEDAKGGASNRASRRGRRRQASLSSTGTSSFQGSNGAEITVQPCPTGSSPHGSDRHTPQEAMTAPAWNSNSPAALVPPSPAYSISTPLYTSVLGDADSEWLQALYRGGFEAVFGSWMGSNSCPFLFGQDRLAQKYVSISDLCRHLDQTMAESAVSNEADRREVKQDYRAENSMQSTIAAFSARWLPIITSHTMAPGFDHLAVTQTLWRHARRDMLRIIHRPSYRSMLSLLLFALTPIPSGISAEEEADGISGQACLTTALQQIQTLRARQRNLKFSGSKVSLSLEHTVLSPTPDALDTSGFINAESTAYWAALTFDTSASLTLDCRPLLSSGLFGFESEVPWQLVRTCSKVFHETSEQWRRDNVEMTDDRANQIIAAGASWKLLGWKLTAIFKEAVRDGHNESEVRRAFVAVLDSIREFNAIYRPQLNECHNRLQFLGQRTKLRWFSLMLHYHLSILMLIDACEVTDRHDLLADLAEVISDAETTVMNTLAYGLHTTMILKREPDMDSALGGSVGGEPLITVPMVSIDPYPHHVVAGVQLMRKAIDRDFRAGKVAAETRQSLLSTLERTLSHLPQCSKSVQAARAEFTSATSGCI
;
A
#
# COMPACT_ATOMS: atom_id res chain seq x y z
N MET A 1 -47.25 20.12 18.29
CA MET A 1 -46.20 21.10 18.64
C MET A 1 -45.38 21.41 17.39
N PRO A 2 -45.25 22.68 16.96
CA PRO A 2 -44.40 23.03 15.82
C PRO A 2 -42.92 22.96 16.21
N CYS A 3 -42.07 22.43 15.33
CA CYS A 3 -40.63 22.40 15.54
C CYS A 3 -40.00 23.78 15.29
N THR A 4 -39.08 24.20 16.15
CA THR A 4 -38.27 25.40 15.94
C THR A 4 -37.16 25.14 14.91
N PRO A 5 -36.88 26.09 13.99
CA PRO A 5 -35.83 25.91 12.99
C PRO A 5 -34.44 26.07 13.61
N VAL A 6 -33.57 25.08 13.41
CA VAL A 6 -32.16 25.16 13.83
C VAL A 6 -31.45 26.23 13.01
N THR A 7 -30.98 27.28 13.68
CA THR A 7 -30.37 28.45 13.02
C THR A 7 -29.00 28.12 12.43
N ARG A 8 -28.76 28.58 11.19
CA ARG A 8 -27.42 28.55 10.58
C ARG A 8 -26.42 29.24 11.49
N ARG A 9 -25.23 28.65 11.65
CA ARG A 9 -24.12 29.19 12.46
C ARG A 9 -23.64 30.52 11.88
N THR A 10 -24.17 31.63 12.40
CA THR A 10 -23.79 32.98 11.98
C THR A 10 -22.32 33.23 12.24
N GLN A 11 -21.56 33.53 11.19
CA GLN A 11 -20.20 34.03 11.33
C GLN A 11 -20.24 35.43 11.97
N PHE A 12 -19.15 35.86 12.60
CA PHE A 12 -19.03 37.20 13.21
C PHE A 12 -19.98 37.50 14.40
N SER A 13 -20.47 36.47 15.10
CA SER A 13 -21.39 36.60 16.26
C SER A 13 -20.76 36.41 17.65
N SER A 14 -19.44 36.16 17.75
CA SER A 14 -18.77 35.84 19.01
C SER A 14 -17.93 36.99 19.58
N CYS A 15 -18.04 37.24 20.88
CA CYS A 15 -17.16 38.16 21.61
C CYS A 15 -15.71 37.64 21.68
N ASP A 16 -14.75 38.55 21.92
CA ASP A 16 -13.30 38.27 21.97
C ASP A 16 -12.94 37.06 22.84
N GLU A 17 -13.47 36.99 24.06
CA GLU A 17 -13.12 35.95 25.03
C GLU A 17 -13.75 34.58 24.72
N CYS A 18 -14.98 34.56 24.17
CA CYS A 18 -15.59 33.31 23.68
C CYS A 18 -14.90 32.80 22.42
N ARG A 19 -14.49 33.72 21.52
CA ARG A 19 -13.68 33.39 20.33
C ARG A 19 -12.31 32.81 20.72
N ARG A 20 -11.59 33.46 21.64
CA ARG A 20 -10.34 32.95 22.22
C ARG A 20 -10.52 31.58 22.87
N SER A 21 -11.61 31.39 23.61
CA SER A 21 -11.97 30.12 24.25
C SER A 21 -12.54 29.06 23.28
N ARG A 22 -12.69 29.36 21.98
CA ARG A 22 -13.31 28.50 20.94
C ARG A 22 -14.74 28.00 21.27
N VAL A 23 -15.53 28.75 22.04
CA VAL A 23 -16.90 28.38 22.46
C VAL A 23 -17.97 29.30 21.87
N ALA A 24 -19.21 28.80 21.82
CA ALA A 24 -20.37 29.59 21.43
C ALA A 24 -20.60 30.79 22.38
N CYS A 25 -21.10 31.88 21.81
CA CYS A 25 -21.39 33.14 22.49
C CYS A 25 -22.87 33.50 22.27
N ASP A 26 -23.51 34.01 23.32
CA ASP A 26 -24.95 34.31 23.40
C ASP A 26 -25.28 35.81 23.38
N ALA A 27 -24.27 36.69 23.32
CA ALA A 27 -24.44 38.16 23.29
C ALA A 27 -25.00 38.73 21.95
N SER A 28 -25.64 37.90 21.13
CA SER A 28 -26.30 38.31 19.88
C SER A 28 -27.58 37.50 19.64
N ALA A 29 -28.33 37.22 20.71
CA ALA A 29 -29.69 36.71 20.62
C ALA A 29 -30.64 37.81 20.08
N PRO A 30 -31.70 37.45 19.32
CA PRO A 30 -32.67 38.43 18.81
C PRO A 30 -33.35 39.22 19.94
N GLY A 31 -33.43 40.54 19.80
CA GLY A 31 -34.16 41.44 20.71
C GLY A 31 -33.32 42.32 21.64
N VAL A 32 -31.99 42.15 21.68
CA VAL A 32 -31.09 43.00 22.51
C VAL A 32 -30.39 44.05 21.63
N PRO A 33 -30.47 45.36 21.95
CA PRO A 33 -29.73 46.39 21.23
C PRO A 33 -28.19 46.22 21.32
N PRO A 34 -27.44 46.50 20.25
CA PRO A 34 -25.98 46.40 20.26
C PRO A 34 -25.38 47.44 21.22
N GLY A 35 -24.72 46.95 22.28
CA GLY A 35 -23.92 47.79 23.20
C GLY A 35 -24.08 47.49 24.70
N SER A 36 -25.15 46.80 25.14
CA SER A 36 -25.49 46.72 26.58
C SER A 36 -25.59 45.29 27.17
N GLY A 37 -25.08 44.26 26.48
CA GLY A 37 -25.18 42.86 26.91
C GLY A 37 -23.83 42.14 27.04
N SER A 38 -23.46 41.75 28.27
CA SER A 38 -22.35 40.80 28.48
C SER A 38 -22.86 39.37 28.31
N CYS A 39 -22.20 38.56 27.48
CA CYS A 39 -22.62 37.17 27.23
C CYS A 39 -22.60 36.35 28.53
N THR A 40 -23.45 35.32 28.66
CA THR A 40 -23.60 34.57 29.93
C THR A 40 -22.27 33.97 30.39
N ARG A 41 -21.40 33.52 29.46
CA ARG A 41 -20.06 33.02 29.79
C ARG A 41 -19.12 34.12 30.32
N CYS A 42 -19.15 35.33 29.76
CA CYS A 42 -18.36 36.47 30.22
C CYS A 42 -18.86 36.98 31.58
N ARG A 43 -20.18 37.10 31.75
CA ARG A 43 -20.83 37.46 33.03
C ARG A 43 -20.43 36.48 34.14
N ASN A 44 -20.60 35.18 33.91
CA ASN A 44 -20.30 34.15 34.91
C ASN A 44 -18.80 34.07 35.25
N ARG A 45 -17.91 34.41 34.30
CA ARG A 45 -16.45 34.50 34.51
C ARG A 45 -15.97 35.87 35.02
N ARG A 46 -16.88 36.83 35.24
CA ARG A 46 -16.57 38.25 35.56
C ARG A 46 -15.54 38.89 34.61
N ARG A 47 -15.58 38.55 33.31
CA ARG A 47 -14.67 39.09 32.28
C ARG A 47 -15.39 40.08 31.34
N PRO A 48 -14.69 41.11 30.83
CA PRO A 48 -15.29 42.09 29.92
C PRO A 48 -15.68 41.42 28.58
N CYS A 49 -16.97 41.46 28.25
CA CYS A 49 -17.48 41.00 26.97
C CYS A 49 -17.26 42.09 25.92
N THR A 50 -16.31 41.86 25.02
CA THR A 50 -15.84 42.84 24.02
C THR A 50 -15.91 42.25 22.61
N PHE A 51 -15.97 43.11 21.59
CA PHE A 51 -16.06 42.72 20.17
C PHE A 51 -15.00 43.44 19.32
N LYS A 52 -13.84 43.77 19.89
CA LYS A 52 -12.79 44.56 19.21
C LYS A 52 -12.32 43.90 17.93
N TRP A 53 -12.18 42.58 17.92
CA TRP A 53 -11.83 41.85 16.69
C TRP A 53 -12.82 42.03 15.53
N LEU A 54 -14.08 42.37 15.82
CA LEU A 54 -15.11 42.65 14.81
C LEU A 54 -14.94 44.06 14.21
N GLU A 55 -14.50 45.01 15.04
CA GLU A 55 -14.20 46.38 14.68
C GLU A 55 -12.92 46.43 13.84
N ASP A 56 -11.85 45.76 14.30
CA ASP A 56 -10.59 45.56 13.58
C ASP A 56 -10.82 44.90 12.20
N ALA A 57 -11.63 43.84 12.16
CA ALA A 57 -11.94 43.11 10.92
C ALA A 57 -12.75 43.95 9.91
N LYS A 58 -13.58 44.89 10.37
CA LYS A 58 -14.32 45.83 9.49
C LYS A 58 -13.43 46.98 9.03
N GLY A 59 -12.57 47.53 9.90
CA GLY A 59 -11.65 48.60 9.55
C GLY A 59 -10.57 48.20 8.53
N GLY A 60 -10.11 46.94 8.58
CA GLY A 60 -9.03 46.45 7.71
C GLY A 60 -9.35 46.37 6.21
N ALA A 61 -10.63 46.46 5.80
CA ALA A 61 -11.05 46.21 4.42
C ALA A 61 -10.76 47.36 3.43
N SER A 62 -10.66 48.62 3.90
CA SER A 62 -10.62 49.80 3.02
C SER A 62 -9.23 50.13 2.46
N ASN A 63 -8.16 49.87 3.22
CA ASN A 63 -6.87 50.56 3.05
C ASN A 63 -5.70 49.70 2.53
N ARG A 64 -5.96 48.55 1.87
CA ARG A 64 -4.89 47.66 1.35
C ARG A 64 -4.71 47.60 -0.16
N ALA A 65 -5.40 48.45 -0.92
CA ALA A 65 -5.24 48.60 -2.37
C ALA A 65 -4.17 49.63 -2.79
N SER A 66 -3.08 49.77 -2.03
CA SER A 66 -1.94 50.64 -2.41
C SER A 66 -0.63 50.17 -1.76
N ARG A 67 0.50 50.60 -2.35
CA ARG A 67 1.90 50.36 -1.92
C ARG A 67 2.41 48.91 -1.95
N ARG A 68 2.78 48.43 -3.15
CA ARG A 68 4.05 47.67 -3.31
C ARG A 68 5.21 48.69 -3.23
N GLY A 69 6.22 48.47 -2.39
CA GLY A 69 7.29 49.48 -2.20
C GLY A 69 8.48 49.12 -1.29
N ARG A 70 9.36 48.23 -1.78
CA ARG A 70 10.84 48.22 -1.61
C ARG A 70 11.50 48.55 -0.22
N ARG A 71 12.11 47.51 0.41
CA ARG A 71 13.29 47.52 1.34
C ARG A 71 13.16 48.32 2.68
N ARG A 72 13.98 48.08 3.74
CA ARG A 72 14.68 46.91 4.36
C ARG A 72 15.25 47.39 5.72
N GLN A 73 15.89 46.50 6.49
CA GLN A 73 16.70 46.77 7.71
C GLN A 73 15.93 47.20 9.00
N ALA A 74 16.48 47.05 10.21
CA ALA A 74 17.40 46.04 10.77
C ALA A 74 17.56 46.25 12.29
N SER A 75 17.80 45.18 13.05
CA SER A 75 18.37 45.27 14.42
C SER A 75 19.09 43.96 14.80
N LEU A 76 20.34 43.82 14.35
CA LEU A 76 21.31 42.83 14.83
C LEU A 76 22.64 43.56 15.08
N SER A 77 23.35 43.18 16.15
CA SER A 77 24.43 43.99 16.70
C SER A 77 25.80 43.71 16.07
N SER A 78 26.50 44.80 15.79
CA SER A 78 27.94 44.98 15.59
C SER A 78 28.92 43.79 15.75
N THR A 79 29.68 43.52 14.69
CA THR A 79 31.16 43.43 14.72
C THR A 79 31.72 43.92 13.38
N GLY A 80 32.94 44.46 13.34
CA GLY A 80 33.32 45.48 12.33
C GLY A 80 34.31 45.09 11.22
N THR A 81 34.52 46.06 10.30
CA THR A 81 35.64 46.21 9.32
C THR A 81 35.79 45.15 8.20
N SER A 82 36.15 45.47 6.94
CA SER A 82 36.43 46.76 6.25
C SER A 82 36.45 46.63 4.70
N SER A 83 36.05 47.69 3.97
CA SER A 83 36.44 48.15 2.59
C SER A 83 37.01 47.18 1.52
N PHE A 84 36.60 47.20 0.23
CA PHE A 84 36.73 48.32 -0.74
C PHE A 84 35.75 48.27 -1.98
N GLN A 85 35.95 49.12 -3.00
CA GLN A 85 35.10 49.43 -4.19
C GLN A 85 35.25 48.43 -5.38
N GLY A 86 34.48 48.43 -6.49
CA GLY A 86 33.23 49.15 -6.90
C GLY A 86 33.04 49.30 -8.45
N SER A 87 31.80 49.58 -8.93
CA SER A 87 31.41 50.07 -10.30
C SER A 87 31.64 49.14 -11.54
N ASN A 88 30.99 49.20 -12.73
CA ASN A 88 29.75 49.78 -13.35
C ASN A 88 29.58 49.12 -14.77
N GLY A 89 28.53 49.28 -15.61
CA GLY A 89 27.18 49.91 -15.52
C GLY A 89 26.57 50.31 -16.89
N ALA A 90 25.26 50.05 -17.13
CA ALA A 90 24.38 50.53 -18.24
C ALA A 90 24.62 49.97 -19.69
N GLU A 91 23.73 50.10 -20.71
CA GLU A 91 22.45 50.85 -20.87
C GLU A 91 21.42 50.21 -21.87
N ILE A 92 20.28 50.87 -22.18
CA ILE A 92 19.06 50.36 -22.90
C ILE A 92 18.45 51.45 -23.84
N THR A 93 17.78 51.10 -24.97
CA THR A 93 16.75 51.88 -25.73
C THR A 93 16.08 50.99 -26.83
N VAL A 94 15.07 51.43 -27.61
CA VAL A 94 13.61 51.14 -27.43
C VAL A 94 12.79 51.19 -28.76
N GLN A 95 11.51 50.79 -28.70
CA GLN A 95 10.36 50.75 -29.68
C GLN A 95 10.05 52.04 -30.52
N PRO A 96 9.09 52.10 -31.51
CA PRO A 96 7.69 51.53 -31.48
C PRO A 96 7.01 51.10 -32.82
N CYS A 97 5.68 50.81 -32.79
CA CYS A 97 4.77 50.48 -33.92
C CYS A 97 3.42 51.26 -33.86
N PRO A 98 2.62 51.34 -34.97
CA PRO A 98 1.19 51.70 -34.97
C PRO A 98 0.25 50.62 -35.58
N THR A 99 -1.07 50.91 -35.72
CA THR A 99 -2.19 49.93 -35.88
C THR A 99 -3.25 50.31 -36.95
N GLY A 100 -4.14 49.38 -37.37
CA GLY A 100 -5.40 49.75 -38.08
C GLY A 100 -6.29 48.66 -38.75
N SER A 101 -7.49 48.40 -38.18
CA SER A 101 -8.80 48.05 -38.82
C SER A 101 -9.07 46.78 -39.68
N SER A 102 -10.36 46.36 -39.66
CA SER A 102 -11.08 45.33 -40.47
C SER A 102 -12.41 45.99 -41.00
N PRO A 103 -13.43 45.36 -41.69
CA PRO A 103 -13.88 43.95 -41.66
C PRO A 103 -14.55 43.38 -42.96
N HIS A 104 -15.45 42.40 -42.79
CA HIS A 104 -16.37 41.70 -43.74
C HIS A 104 -15.82 40.52 -44.57
N GLY A 105 -16.75 39.65 -45.02
CA GLY A 105 -16.48 38.33 -45.61
C GLY A 105 -17.49 37.97 -46.71
N SER A 106 -17.49 36.70 -47.16
CA SER A 106 -18.34 36.21 -48.25
C SER A 106 -18.73 34.73 -48.09
N ASP A 107 -19.66 34.28 -48.92
CA ASP A 107 -20.35 32.98 -48.83
C ASP A 107 -19.93 32.00 -49.96
N ARG A 108 -20.50 30.79 -49.92
CA ARG A 108 -20.41 29.65 -50.87
C ARG A 108 -20.14 29.98 -52.36
N HIS A 109 -19.38 29.11 -53.05
CA HIS A 109 -19.95 28.11 -53.98
C HIS A 109 -18.92 27.06 -54.51
N THR A 110 -19.45 25.96 -55.06
CA THR A 110 -18.83 24.74 -55.64
C THR A 110 -18.71 24.83 -57.20
N PRO A 111 -18.31 23.82 -58.03
CA PRO A 111 -17.96 22.39 -57.80
C PRO A 111 -16.75 21.78 -58.61
N GLN A 112 -16.52 20.47 -58.42
CA GLN A 112 -16.20 19.39 -59.41
C GLN A 112 -14.80 19.13 -60.04
N GLU A 113 -14.60 17.82 -60.27
CA GLU A 113 -13.64 17.05 -61.10
C GLU A 113 -12.41 16.46 -60.37
N ALA A 114 -12.27 15.15 -60.05
CA ALA A 114 -12.69 13.84 -60.60
C ALA A 114 -11.66 13.18 -61.55
N MET A 115 -11.02 12.08 -61.10
CA MET A 115 -10.68 10.93 -61.96
C MET A 115 -10.37 9.64 -61.15
N THR A 116 -11.02 8.57 -61.59
CA THR A 116 -10.74 7.11 -61.48
C THR A 116 -9.48 6.59 -60.76
N ALA A 117 -9.66 5.52 -59.98
CA ALA A 117 -8.61 4.64 -59.46
C ALA A 117 -8.34 3.41 -60.38
N PRO A 118 -7.15 2.77 -60.30
CA PRO A 118 -6.93 1.37 -60.66
C PRO A 118 -7.19 0.44 -59.45
N ALA A 119 -7.31 -0.88 -59.68
CA ALA A 119 -7.79 -1.83 -58.68
C ALA A 119 -6.82 -2.98 -58.36
N TRP A 120 -6.97 -3.51 -57.13
CA TRP A 120 -6.54 -4.82 -56.62
C TRP A 120 -5.03 -5.10 -56.46
N ASN A 121 -4.63 -5.39 -55.22
CA ASN A 121 -4.44 -6.80 -54.85
C ASN A 121 -4.62 -7.02 -53.34
N SER A 122 -5.19 -8.17 -52.98
CA SER A 122 -5.48 -8.54 -51.59
C SER A 122 -4.39 -9.45 -51.03
N ASN A 123 -3.82 -9.11 -49.87
CA ASN A 123 -3.46 -10.04 -48.78
C ASN A 123 -2.70 -9.30 -47.67
N SER A 124 -3.34 -9.10 -46.51
CA SER A 124 -2.71 -8.75 -45.23
C SER A 124 -3.66 -9.10 -44.07
N PRO A 125 -3.15 -9.51 -42.90
CA PRO A 125 -4.01 -9.83 -41.75
C PRO A 125 -4.83 -8.63 -41.29
N ALA A 126 -6.04 -8.87 -40.79
CA ALA A 126 -6.95 -7.81 -40.37
C ALA A 126 -6.37 -7.02 -39.17
N ALA A 127 -6.16 -5.72 -39.35
CA ALA A 127 -5.85 -4.82 -38.26
C ALA A 127 -7.03 -4.75 -37.28
N LEU A 128 -6.76 -4.99 -35.99
CA LEU A 128 -7.78 -5.01 -34.93
C LEU A 128 -8.28 -3.59 -34.62
N VAL A 129 -9.31 -3.16 -35.35
CA VAL A 129 -10.08 -1.95 -35.02
C VAL A 129 -10.78 -2.16 -33.66
N PRO A 130 -10.60 -1.26 -32.67
CA PRO A 130 -11.23 -1.43 -31.36
C PRO A 130 -12.76 -1.27 -31.45
N PRO A 131 -13.56 -2.21 -30.93
CA PRO A 131 -15.02 -2.12 -30.98
C PRO A 131 -15.55 -1.02 -30.06
N SER A 132 -16.57 -0.30 -30.52
CA SER A 132 -17.30 0.70 -29.74
C SER A 132 -18.03 0.08 -28.52
N PRO A 133 -18.30 0.84 -27.44
CA PRO A 133 -18.70 0.29 -26.15
C PRO A 133 -20.18 -0.16 -26.08
N ALA A 134 -20.51 -1.25 -26.79
CA ALA A 134 -21.78 -1.95 -26.63
C ALA A 134 -21.82 -2.75 -25.32
N TYR A 135 -22.86 -2.55 -24.51
CA TYR A 135 -23.06 -3.26 -23.24
C TYR A 135 -23.61 -4.69 -23.47
N SER A 136 -22.73 -5.63 -23.75
CA SER A 136 -23.03 -7.07 -23.74
C SER A 136 -22.59 -7.72 -22.44
N ILE A 137 -23.37 -8.67 -21.92
CA ILE A 137 -22.93 -9.58 -20.83
C ILE A 137 -22.04 -10.64 -21.48
N SER A 138 -20.77 -10.27 -21.69
CA SER A 138 -19.77 -11.14 -22.31
C SER A 138 -19.02 -11.94 -21.26
N THR A 139 -18.57 -13.14 -21.66
CA THR A 139 -17.63 -13.99 -20.93
C THR A 139 -16.47 -13.16 -20.34
N PRO A 140 -16.01 -13.41 -19.10
CA PRO A 140 -14.88 -12.68 -18.52
C PRO A 140 -13.65 -12.81 -19.43
N LEU A 141 -13.18 -11.68 -19.97
CA LEU A 141 -12.17 -11.66 -21.04
C LEU A 141 -10.85 -12.39 -20.70
N TYR A 142 -10.53 -12.63 -19.42
CA TYR A 142 -9.35 -13.43 -19.07
C TYR A 142 -9.43 -14.87 -19.61
N THR A 143 -10.61 -15.50 -19.66
CA THR A 143 -10.78 -16.85 -20.27
C THR A 143 -10.85 -16.83 -21.80
N SER A 144 -10.74 -15.65 -22.43
CA SER A 144 -10.57 -15.50 -23.88
C SER A 144 -9.15 -15.12 -24.31
N VAL A 145 -8.26 -14.93 -23.33
CA VAL A 145 -6.86 -14.52 -23.53
C VAL A 145 -5.88 -15.55 -22.94
N LEU A 146 -6.29 -16.29 -21.91
CA LEU A 146 -5.63 -17.47 -21.38
C LEU A 146 -6.42 -18.72 -21.75
N GLY A 147 -5.74 -19.84 -21.99
CA GLY A 147 -6.38 -21.15 -21.96
C GLY A 147 -6.73 -21.54 -20.53
N ASP A 148 -7.74 -22.40 -20.35
CA ASP A 148 -8.23 -22.78 -19.01
C ASP A 148 -7.12 -23.36 -18.12
N ALA A 149 -6.25 -24.20 -18.69
CA ALA A 149 -5.09 -24.76 -17.99
C ALA A 149 -4.07 -23.71 -17.51
N ASP A 150 -3.87 -22.61 -18.24
CA ASP A 150 -3.00 -21.51 -17.81
C ASP A 150 -3.68 -20.70 -16.70
N SER A 151 -4.99 -20.49 -16.80
CA SER A 151 -5.81 -19.84 -15.76
C SER A 151 -5.77 -20.63 -14.44
N GLU A 152 -5.93 -21.96 -14.50
CA GLU A 152 -5.79 -22.87 -13.36
C GLU A 152 -4.38 -22.78 -12.74
N TRP A 153 -3.33 -22.79 -13.56
CA TRP A 153 -1.95 -22.62 -13.06
C TRP A 153 -1.72 -21.26 -12.39
N LEU A 154 -2.25 -20.17 -12.93
CA LEU A 154 -2.16 -18.84 -12.31
C LEU A 154 -2.92 -18.76 -10.97
N GLN A 155 -4.03 -19.49 -10.82
CA GLN A 155 -4.77 -19.62 -9.56
C GLN A 155 -4.01 -20.51 -8.56
N ALA A 156 -3.40 -21.61 -9.01
CA ALA A 156 -2.56 -22.48 -8.19
C ALA A 156 -1.33 -21.73 -7.65
N LEU A 157 -0.71 -20.86 -8.45
CA LEU A 157 0.40 -20.00 -8.01
C LEU A 157 -0.06 -18.83 -7.12
N TYR A 158 -1.23 -18.22 -7.38
CA TYR A 158 -1.83 -17.24 -6.47
C TYR A 158 -2.04 -17.85 -5.07
N ARG A 159 -2.66 -19.04 -5.02
CA ARG A 159 -2.94 -19.77 -3.77
C ARG A 159 -1.66 -20.29 -3.11
N GLY A 160 -0.75 -20.89 -3.89
CA GLY A 160 0.47 -21.52 -3.41
C GLY A 160 1.58 -20.56 -3.00
N GLY A 161 1.61 -19.34 -3.57
CA GLY A 161 2.57 -18.28 -3.26
C GLY A 161 1.96 -17.17 -2.40
N PHE A 162 1.09 -16.33 -2.99
CA PHE A 162 0.57 -15.14 -2.31
C PHE A 162 -0.32 -15.48 -1.11
N GLU A 163 -1.38 -16.25 -1.29
CA GLU A 163 -2.28 -16.60 -0.16
C GLU A 163 -1.56 -17.48 0.87
N ALA A 164 -0.66 -18.36 0.45
CA ALA A 164 0.14 -19.17 1.36
C ALA A 164 1.00 -18.31 2.31
N VAL A 165 1.61 -17.23 1.82
CA VAL A 165 2.39 -16.29 2.65
C VAL A 165 1.47 -15.29 3.37
N PHE A 166 0.66 -14.52 2.64
CA PHE A 166 -0.17 -13.46 3.20
C PHE A 166 -1.23 -13.98 4.18
N GLY A 167 -1.90 -15.08 3.85
CA GLY A 167 -2.86 -15.75 4.74
C GLY A 167 -2.25 -16.26 6.04
N SER A 168 -0.93 -16.54 6.08
CA SER A 168 -0.23 -16.87 7.32
C SER A 168 -0.06 -15.66 8.26
N TRP A 169 0.03 -14.46 7.70
CA TRP A 169 0.05 -13.20 8.47
C TRP A 169 -1.35 -12.81 8.99
N MET A 170 -2.40 -13.39 8.39
CA MET A 170 -3.81 -13.16 8.73
C MET A 170 -4.41 -14.23 9.67
N GLY A 171 -3.76 -15.39 9.81
CA GLY A 171 -4.19 -16.44 10.75
C GLY A 171 -3.94 -16.10 12.22
N SER A 172 -4.51 -16.91 13.12
CA SER A 172 -4.46 -16.72 14.59
C SER A 172 -3.07 -16.50 15.19
N ASN A 173 -2.05 -17.16 14.64
CA ASN A 173 -0.67 -17.05 15.11
C ASN A 173 0.01 -15.70 14.74
N SER A 174 -0.61 -14.85 13.90
CA SER A 174 -0.05 -13.56 13.47
C SER A 174 -1.03 -12.39 13.56
N CYS A 175 -2.33 -12.60 13.42
CA CYS A 175 -3.35 -11.56 13.54
C CYS A 175 -3.64 -11.28 15.02
N PRO A 176 -3.24 -10.10 15.56
CA PRO A 176 -3.29 -9.84 17.00
C PRO A 176 -4.73 -9.71 17.55
N PHE A 177 -5.74 -9.61 16.68
CA PHE A 177 -7.15 -9.60 17.05
C PHE A 177 -7.75 -11.01 17.27
N LEU A 178 -7.10 -12.06 16.76
CA LEU A 178 -7.55 -13.45 16.87
C LEU A 178 -6.88 -14.22 18.03
N PHE A 179 -6.11 -13.52 18.86
CA PHE A 179 -5.31 -14.13 19.92
C PHE A 179 -6.20 -14.81 20.98
N GLY A 180 -5.85 -16.05 21.34
CA GLY A 180 -6.59 -16.85 22.33
C GLY A 180 -7.87 -17.55 21.82
N GLN A 181 -8.11 -17.60 20.51
CA GLN A 181 -9.33 -18.19 19.92
C GLN A 181 -9.12 -19.60 19.31
N ASP A 182 -8.95 -20.61 20.16
CA ASP A 182 -8.40 -21.94 19.77
C ASP A 182 -9.21 -22.79 18.77
N ARG A 183 -10.51 -22.53 18.54
CA ARG A 183 -11.42 -23.49 17.86
C ARG A 183 -12.13 -23.04 16.59
N LEU A 184 -12.10 -21.75 16.23
CA LEU A 184 -12.71 -21.26 14.98
C LEU A 184 -11.72 -20.56 14.03
N ALA A 185 -10.59 -20.04 14.53
CA ALA A 185 -9.57 -19.41 13.69
C ALA A 185 -8.67 -20.41 12.93
N GLN A 186 -9.16 -21.63 12.63
CA GLN A 186 -8.35 -22.72 12.11
C GLN A 186 -8.27 -22.78 10.57
N LYS A 187 -7.03 -23.00 10.14
CA LYS A 187 -6.58 -23.71 8.93
C LYS A 187 -6.43 -22.94 7.62
N TYR A 188 -7.37 -22.10 7.19
CA TYR A 188 -7.19 -21.26 5.99
C TYR A 188 -7.81 -19.88 6.10
N VAL A 189 -6.97 -18.84 6.13
CA VAL A 189 -7.40 -17.47 5.78
C VAL A 189 -6.87 -17.14 4.39
N SER A 190 -7.54 -17.62 3.34
CA SER A 190 -7.42 -16.92 2.06
C SER A 190 -8.09 -15.57 2.23
N ILE A 191 -7.39 -14.49 1.90
CA ILE A 191 -8.00 -13.16 1.98
C ILE A 191 -9.12 -13.01 0.94
N SER A 192 -9.05 -13.72 -0.20
CA SER A 192 -10.13 -13.77 -1.20
C SER A 192 -11.39 -14.47 -0.67
N ASP A 193 -11.25 -15.58 0.04
CA ASP A 193 -12.37 -16.33 0.63
C ASP A 193 -13.00 -15.54 1.79
N LEU A 194 -12.16 -14.91 2.63
CA LEU A 194 -12.61 -14.02 3.71
C LEU A 194 -13.42 -12.83 3.18
N CYS A 195 -12.96 -12.21 2.08
CA CYS A 195 -13.66 -11.08 1.47
C CYS A 195 -14.97 -11.49 0.79
N ARG A 196 -15.06 -12.70 0.22
CA ARG A 196 -16.33 -13.26 -0.27
C ARG A 196 -17.32 -13.49 0.86
N HIS A 197 -16.91 -14.15 1.94
CA HIS A 197 -17.76 -14.38 3.12
C HIS A 197 -18.27 -13.08 3.74
N LEU A 198 -17.38 -12.10 3.98
CA LEU A 198 -17.76 -10.81 4.56
C LEU A 198 -18.75 -10.02 3.68
N ASP A 199 -18.58 -10.03 2.36
CA ASP A 199 -19.54 -9.40 1.44
C ASP A 199 -20.88 -10.15 1.43
N GLN A 200 -20.87 -11.49 1.49
CA GLN A 200 -22.09 -12.31 1.53
C GLN A 200 -22.92 -12.03 2.79
N THR A 201 -22.32 -12.09 3.99
CA THR A 201 -23.04 -11.81 5.24
C THR A 201 -23.52 -10.35 5.31
N MET A 202 -22.80 -9.41 4.68
CA MET A 202 -23.28 -8.02 4.50
C MET A 202 -24.43 -7.86 3.49
N ALA A 203 -24.60 -8.79 2.55
CA ALA A 203 -25.75 -8.82 1.64
C ALA A 203 -26.95 -9.48 2.32
N GLU A 204 -26.77 -10.63 2.96
CA GLU A 204 -27.81 -11.38 3.68
C GLU A 204 -28.49 -10.52 4.77
N SER A 205 -27.70 -9.75 5.53
CA SER A 205 -28.21 -8.81 6.55
C SER A 205 -28.89 -7.54 5.98
N ALA A 206 -28.88 -7.33 4.66
CA ALA A 206 -29.61 -6.24 4.00
C ALA A 206 -30.98 -6.69 3.43
N VAL A 207 -31.26 -7.99 3.33
CA VAL A 207 -32.45 -8.53 2.66
C VAL A 207 -33.71 -8.30 3.49
N SER A 208 -34.43 -7.21 3.19
CA SER A 208 -35.77 -6.93 3.73
C SER A 208 -36.76 -6.35 2.71
N ASN A 209 -36.31 -5.98 1.50
CA ASN A 209 -37.13 -5.37 0.44
C ASN A 209 -36.54 -5.67 -0.96
N GLU A 210 -37.28 -5.34 -2.03
CA GLU A 210 -37.07 -5.74 -3.44
C GLU A 210 -35.78 -5.23 -4.17
N ALA A 211 -34.68 -4.96 -3.46
CA ALA A 211 -33.40 -4.50 -4.04
C ALA A 211 -32.67 -5.60 -4.85
N ASP A 212 -32.93 -6.86 -4.49
CA ASP A 212 -32.45 -8.14 -5.04
C ASP A 212 -31.77 -8.08 -6.43
N ARG A 213 -32.53 -7.76 -7.49
CA ARG A 213 -32.02 -7.76 -8.89
C ARG A 213 -30.92 -6.75 -9.20
N ARG A 214 -30.68 -5.74 -8.35
CA ARG A 214 -29.57 -4.80 -8.49
C ARG A 214 -28.34 -5.22 -7.71
N GLU A 215 -28.52 -5.90 -6.58
CA GLU A 215 -27.44 -6.27 -5.67
C GLU A 215 -26.73 -7.54 -6.17
N VAL A 216 -27.47 -8.55 -6.64
CA VAL A 216 -26.89 -9.72 -7.34
C VAL A 216 -26.07 -9.29 -8.58
N LYS A 217 -26.53 -8.27 -9.32
CA LYS A 217 -25.79 -7.70 -10.47
C LYS A 217 -24.61 -6.80 -10.08
N GLN A 218 -24.46 -6.46 -8.80
CA GLN A 218 -23.31 -5.75 -8.25
C GLN A 218 -22.29 -6.73 -7.66
N ASP A 219 -22.75 -7.80 -7.02
CA ASP A 219 -21.96 -8.89 -6.48
C ASP A 219 -21.06 -9.53 -7.56
N TYR A 220 -21.70 -10.02 -8.64
CA TYR A 220 -21.01 -10.62 -9.79
C TYR A 220 -19.96 -9.71 -10.43
N ARG A 221 -20.11 -8.38 -10.32
CA ARG A 221 -19.13 -7.41 -10.82
C ARG A 221 -17.93 -7.25 -9.87
N ALA A 222 -18.14 -7.35 -8.56
CA ALA A 222 -17.06 -7.35 -7.58
C ALA A 222 -16.23 -8.64 -7.71
N GLU A 223 -16.87 -9.80 -7.88
CA GLU A 223 -16.17 -11.07 -8.12
C GLU A 223 -15.37 -11.04 -9.42
N ASN A 224 -15.98 -10.66 -10.56
CA ASN A 224 -15.26 -10.59 -11.84
C ASN A 224 -14.08 -9.60 -11.81
N SER A 225 -14.20 -8.48 -11.07
CA SER A 225 -13.10 -7.53 -10.89
C SER A 225 -11.97 -8.12 -10.05
N MET A 226 -12.31 -8.90 -9.01
CA MET A 226 -11.33 -9.60 -8.18
C MET A 226 -10.60 -10.70 -8.96
N GLN A 227 -11.33 -11.54 -9.71
CA GLN A 227 -10.73 -12.60 -10.53
C GLN A 227 -9.84 -12.03 -11.65
N SER A 228 -10.29 -10.97 -12.33
CA SER A 228 -9.45 -10.25 -13.31
C SER A 228 -8.18 -9.65 -12.68
N THR A 229 -8.27 -9.20 -11.42
CA THR A 229 -7.11 -8.69 -10.68
C THR A 229 -6.17 -9.80 -10.23
N ILE A 230 -6.69 -10.94 -9.78
CA ILE A 230 -5.88 -12.14 -9.44
C ILE A 230 -5.15 -12.63 -10.70
N ALA A 231 -5.81 -12.70 -11.85
CA ALA A 231 -5.17 -13.05 -13.12
C ALA A 231 -4.07 -12.05 -13.51
N ALA A 232 -4.33 -10.74 -13.44
CA ALA A 232 -3.33 -9.71 -13.72
C ALA A 232 -2.15 -9.71 -12.73
N PHE A 233 -2.42 -9.95 -11.44
CA PHE A 233 -1.42 -10.10 -10.40
C PHE A 233 -0.52 -11.30 -10.69
N SER A 234 -1.11 -12.47 -10.92
CA SER A 234 -0.40 -13.74 -11.15
C SER A 234 0.30 -13.83 -12.49
N ALA A 235 -0.13 -13.06 -13.51
CA ALA A 235 0.44 -13.08 -14.87
C ALA A 235 1.97 -12.92 -14.91
N ARG A 236 2.58 -12.36 -13.86
CA ARG A 236 4.04 -12.32 -13.64
C ARG A 236 4.74 -13.69 -13.72
N TRP A 237 4.01 -14.77 -13.41
CA TRP A 237 4.50 -16.14 -13.39
C TRP A 237 4.16 -16.93 -14.66
N LEU A 238 3.49 -16.34 -15.65
CA LEU A 238 3.23 -17.00 -16.94
C LEU A 238 4.50 -17.62 -17.54
N PRO A 239 5.66 -16.93 -17.62
CA PRO A 239 6.88 -17.51 -18.19
C PRO A 239 7.39 -18.77 -17.47
N ILE A 240 7.03 -18.99 -16.20
CA ILE A 240 7.39 -20.21 -15.46
C ILE A 240 6.53 -21.40 -15.93
N ILE A 241 5.23 -21.16 -16.14
CA ILE A 241 4.27 -22.19 -16.55
C ILE A 241 4.52 -22.56 -18.02
N THR A 242 4.55 -21.55 -18.88
CA THR A 242 4.49 -21.72 -20.34
C THR A 242 5.78 -22.24 -20.95
N SER A 243 6.93 -22.03 -20.31
CA SER A 243 8.21 -22.66 -20.68
C SER A 243 8.16 -24.20 -20.66
N HIS A 244 7.11 -24.79 -20.07
CA HIS A 244 6.88 -26.23 -20.03
C HIS A 244 5.60 -26.71 -20.74
N THR A 245 4.74 -25.80 -21.24
CA THR A 245 3.41 -26.15 -21.80
C THR A 245 3.10 -25.58 -23.18
N MET A 246 3.80 -24.54 -23.65
CA MET A 246 3.45 -23.80 -24.87
C MET A 246 4.36 -24.07 -26.07
N ALA A 247 3.81 -23.87 -27.27
CA ALA A 247 4.57 -23.86 -28.51
C ALA A 247 5.51 -22.64 -28.58
N PRO A 248 6.69 -22.76 -29.23
CA PRO A 248 7.63 -21.65 -29.36
C PRO A 248 7.00 -20.48 -30.15
N GLY A 249 6.89 -19.32 -29.51
CA GLY A 249 6.33 -18.09 -30.10
C GLY A 249 5.17 -17.45 -29.36
N PHE A 250 4.69 -18.02 -28.25
CA PHE A 250 3.67 -17.38 -27.41
C PHE A 250 4.22 -16.10 -26.75
N ASP A 251 3.55 -14.96 -26.93
CA ASP A 251 3.92 -13.69 -26.29
C ASP A 251 3.29 -13.54 -24.89
N HIS A 252 4.03 -13.97 -23.87
CA HIS A 252 3.63 -13.80 -22.47
C HIS A 252 3.53 -12.33 -22.07
N LEU A 253 4.31 -11.42 -22.67
CA LEU A 253 4.30 -10.02 -22.33
C LEU A 253 3.02 -9.34 -22.83
N ALA A 254 2.59 -9.61 -24.07
CA ALA A 254 1.30 -9.13 -24.59
C ALA A 254 0.11 -9.62 -23.75
N VAL A 255 0.14 -10.87 -23.28
CA VAL A 255 -0.87 -11.40 -22.36
C VAL A 255 -0.82 -10.69 -20.99
N THR A 256 0.37 -10.55 -20.37
CA THR A 256 0.53 -9.84 -19.10
C THR A 256 0.06 -8.37 -19.19
N GLN A 257 0.41 -7.67 -20.27
CA GLN A 257 -0.09 -6.31 -20.55
C GLN A 257 -1.61 -6.28 -20.71
N THR A 258 -2.20 -7.24 -21.43
CA THR A 258 -3.65 -7.29 -21.67
C THR A 258 -4.44 -7.53 -20.38
N LEU A 259 -3.98 -8.44 -19.52
CA LEU A 259 -4.57 -8.70 -18.21
C LEU A 259 -4.45 -7.47 -17.30
N TRP A 260 -3.27 -6.82 -17.25
CA TRP A 260 -3.06 -5.58 -16.48
C TRP A 260 -3.98 -4.44 -16.93
N ARG A 261 -4.07 -4.19 -18.25
CA ARG A 261 -4.98 -3.20 -18.85
C ARG A 261 -6.43 -3.50 -18.51
N HIS A 262 -6.83 -4.78 -18.50
CA HIS A 262 -8.18 -5.19 -18.09
C HIS A 262 -8.45 -4.84 -16.62
N ALA A 263 -7.61 -5.33 -15.70
CA ALA A 263 -7.78 -5.11 -14.26
C ALA A 263 -7.77 -3.61 -13.90
N ARG A 264 -6.85 -2.82 -14.48
CA ARG A 264 -6.79 -1.35 -14.28
C ARG A 264 -8.09 -0.65 -14.67
N ARG A 265 -8.71 -1.09 -15.78
CA ARG A 265 -10.02 -0.60 -16.25
C ARG A 265 -11.17 -1.05 -15.35
N ASP A 266 -11.05 -2.18 -14.65
CA ASP A 266 -12.02 -2.59 -13.61
C ASP A 266 -11.86 -1.79 -12.31
N MET A 267 -10.64 -1.40 -11.93
CA MET A 267 -10.41 -0.59 -10.72
C MET A 267 -11.24 0.71 -10.74
N LEU A 268 -11.31 1.38 -11.90
CA LEU A 268 -12.16 2.56 -12.13
C LEU A 268 -13.68 2.30 -11.93
N ARG A 269 -14.13 1.05 -12.06
CA ARG A 269 -15.55 0.67 -11.87
C ARG A 269 -15.89 0.37 -10.41
N ILE A 270 -14.92 -0.07 -9.62
CA ILE A 270 -15.07 -0.49 -8.21
C ILE A 270 -14.58 0.54 -7.19
N ILE A 271 -13.80 1.55 -7.61
CA ILE A 271 -13.31 2.65 -6.77
C ILE A 271 -14.44 3.31 -5.92
N HIS A 272 -15.65 3.43 -6.49
CA HIS A 272 -16.83 3.98 -5.83
C HIS A 272 -17.84 2.93 -5.32
N ARG A 273 -17.42 1.66 -5.16
CA ARG A 273 -18.27 0.53 -4.70
C ARG A 273 -17.69 -0.16 -3.45
N PRO A 274 -17.77 0.46 -2.25
CA PRO A 274 -17.19 -0.13 -1.03
C PRO A 274 -17.82 -1.48 -0.68
N SER A 275 -17.00 -2.53 -0.78
CA SER A 275 -17.21 -3.95 -0.51
C SER A 275 -15.84 -4.59 -0.25
N TYR A 276 -15.76 -5.68 0.50
CA TYR A 276 -14.48 -6.31 0.86
C TYR A 276 -13.74 -6.88 -0.35
N ARG A 277 -14.44 -7.46 -1.34
CA ARG A 277 -13.82 -7.84 -2.61
C ARG A 277 -13.30 -6.66 -3.41
N SER A 278 -14.03 -5.53 -3.43
CA SER A 278 -13.53 -4.32 -4.12
C SER A 278 -12.31 -3.72 -3.42
N MET A 279 -12.30 -3.70 -2.09
CA MET A 279 -11.13 -3.34 -1.28
C MET A 279 -9.94 -4.24 -1.62
N LEU A 280 -10.09 -5.58 -1.55
CA LEU A 280 -9.03 -6.52 -1.85
C LEU A 280 -8.53 -6.39 -3.29
N SER A 281 -9.42 -6.20 -4.26
CA SER A 281 -9.04 -5.97 -5.67
C SER A 281 -8.18 -4.72 -5.81
N LEU A 282 -8.57 -3.60 -5.20
CA LEU A 282 -7.81 -2.36 -5.22
C LEU A 282 -6.44 -2.50 -4.52
N LEU A 283 -6.35 -3.27 -3.43
CA LEU A 283 -5.09 -3.60 -2.76
C LEU A 283 -4.19 -4.50 -3.63
N LEU A 284 -4.74 -5.57 -4.20
CA LEU A 284 -4.00 -6.54 -5.01
C LEU A 284 -3.51 -5.91 -6.34
N PHE A 285 -4.31 -5.03 -6.94
CA PHE A 285 -3.89 -4.24 -8.09
C PHE A 285 -2.74 -3.28 -7.72
N ALA A 286 -2.74 -2.68 -6.52
CA ALA A 286 -1.65 -1.82 -6.07
C ALA A 286 -0.31 -2.56 -5.90
N LEU A 287 -0.33 -3.88 -5.62
CA LEU A 287 0.87 -4.75 -5.63
C LEU A 287 1.18 -5.38 -6.99
N THR A 288 0.34 -5.18 -8.01
CA THR A 288 0.55 -5.79 -9.34
C THR A 288 1.62 -5.01 -10.09
N PRO A 289 2.76 -5.63 -10.46
CA PRO A 289 3.83 -4.92 -11.15
C PRO A 289 3.36 -4.35 -12.49
N ILE A 290 3.76 -3.12 -12.79
CA ILE A 290 3.51 -2.50 -14.09
C ILE A 290 4.30 -3.29 -15.15
N PRO A 291 3.65 -3.80 -16.21
CA PRO A 291 4.37 -4.52 -17.26
C PRO A 291 5.37 -3.64 -17.99
N SER A 292 6.44 -4.26 -18.48
CA SER A 292 7.35 -3.66 -19.44
C SER A 292 6.62 -3.36 -20.77
N GLY A 293 7.07 -2.31 -21.47
CA GLY A 293 6.40 -1.79 -22.65
C GLY A 293 5.20 -0.86 -22.38
N ILE A 294 4.75 -0.69 -21.13
CA ILE A 294 3.78 0.36 -20.76
C ILE A 294 4.49 1.71 -20.70
N SER A 295 4.06 2.67 -21.53
CA SER A 295 4.66 4.01 -21.62
C SER A 295 4.35 4.88 -20.39
N ALA A 296 5.05 6.00 -20.23
CA ALA A 296 4.81 6.92 -19.11
C ALA A 296 3.45 7.65 -19.24
N GLU A 297 3.02 7.88 -20.48
CA GLU A 297 1.74 8.49 -20.84
C GLU A 297 0.59 7.53 -20.53
N GLU A 298 0.68 6.25 -20.96
CA GLU A 298 -0.31 5.23 -20.58
C GLU A 298 -0.37 5.06 -19.05
N GLU A 299 0.76 5.12 -18.36
CA GLU A 299 0.84 5.06 -16.90
C GLU A 299 0.16 6.27 -16.22
N ALA A 300 0.22 7.46 -16.82
CA ALA A 300 -0.43 8.68 -16.32
C ALA A 300 -1.94 8.77 -16.62
N ASP A 301 -2.38 8.30 -17.79
CA ASP A 301 -3.75 8.46 -18.32
C ASP A 301 -4.86 7.66 -17.60
N GLY A 302 -4.55 7.00 -16.48
CA GLY A 302 -5.49 6.17 -15.74
C GLY A 302 -5.07 5.91 -14.30
N ILE A 303 -5.92 5.21 -13.56
CA ILE A 303 -5.72 4.99 -12.12
C ILE A 303 -4.37 4.32 -11.81
N SER A 304 -3.64 4.88 -10.84
CA SER A 304 -2.37 4.36 -10.35
C SER A 304 -2.56 3.41 -9.17
N GLY A 305 -1.58 2.53 -8.92
CA GLY A 305 -1.61 1.62 -7.77
C GLY A 305 -1.77 2.37 -6.44
N GLN A 306 -1.12 3.53 -6.28
CA GLN A 306 -1.22 4.35 -5.08
C GLN A 306 -2.63 4.94 -4.87
N ALA A 307 -3.34 5.29 -5.95
CA ALA A 307 -4.74 5.72 -5.89
C ALA A 307 -5.68 4.55 -5.54
N CYS A 308 -5.41 3.34 -6.05
CA CYS A 308 -6.13 2.13 -5.67
C CYS A 308 -5.96 1.82 -4.18
N LEU A 309 -4.72 1.79 -3.67
CA LEU A 309 -4.40 1.61 -2.26
C LEU A 309 -5.11 2.65 -1.38
N THR A 310 -4.93 3.94 -1.67
CA THR A 310 -5.58 5.04 -0.94
C THR A 310 -7.09 4.86 -0.87
N THR A 311 -7.72 4.44 -1.97
CA THR A 311 -9.15 4.15 -2.00
C THR A 311 -9.52 2.93 -1.16
N ALA A 312 -8.78 1.83 -1.25
CA ALA A 312 -9.06 0.61 -0.50
C ALA A 312 -9.04 0.86 1.02
N LEU A 313 -8.06 1.64 1.50
CA LEU A 313 -7.94 2.03 2.90
C LEU A 313 -9.12 2.91 3.35
N GLN A 314 -9.63 3.79 2.48
CA GLN A 314 -10.90 4.50 2.72
C GLN A 314 -12.14 3.60 2.63
N GLN A 315 -12.14 2.56 1.79
CA GLN A 315 -13.24 1.59 1.69
C GLN A 315 -13.37 0.75 2.96
N ILE A 316 -12.27 0.22 3.53
CA ILE A 316 -12.34 -0.52 4.80
C ILE A 316 -12.81 0.38 5.95
N GLN A 317 -12.29 1.61 6.08
CA GLN A 317 -12.81 2.58 7.05
C GLN A 317 -14.31 2.85 6.84
N THR A 318 -14.75 2.94 5.58
CA THR A 318 -16.15 3.13 5.23
C THR A 318 -17.03 1.95 5.60
N LEU A 319 -16.57 0.71 5.38
CA LEU A 319 -17.27 -0.52 5.74
C LEU A 319 -17.38 -0.66 7.27
N ARG A 320 -16.26 -0.65 7.99
CA ARG A 320 -16.25 -0.79 9.45
C ARG A 320 -17.08 0.28 10.17
N ALA A 321 -17.03 1.53 9.69
CA ALA A 321 -17.82 2.60 10.28
C ALA A 321 -19.30 2.62 9.83
N ARG A 322 -19.72 1.87 8.79
CA ARG A 322 -21.16 1.69 8.47
C ARG A 322 -21.85 0.85 9.54
N GLN A 323 -21.16 -0.13 10.12
CA GLN A 323 -21.70 -1.00 11.18
C GLN A 323 -21.78 -0.34 12.56
N ARG A 324 -21.23 0.86 12.73
CA ARG A 324 -21.05 1.49 14.06
C ARG A 324 -21.63 2.90 14.21
N ASN A 325 -21.97 3.58 13.10
CA ASN A 325 -22.45 4.97 13.14
C ASN A 325 -23.38 5.32 11.97
N LEU A 326 -24.39 6.15 12.26
CA LEU A 326 -25.16 6.92 11.28
C LEU A 326 -24.24 7.76 10.38
N LYS A 327 -24.49 7.80 9.06
CA LYS A 327 -23.65 8.54 8.10
C LYS A 327 -24.42 9.63 7.36
N PHE A 328 -23.96 10.86 7.54
CA PHE A 328 -24.49 12.06 6.90
C PHE A 328 -23.58 12.50 5.75
N SER A 329 -24.12 12.61 4.54
CA SER A 329 -23.49 13.25 3.39
C SER A 329 -24.39 14.36 2.86
N GLY A 330 -23.81 15.42 2.30
CA GLY A 330 -24.55 16.56 1.76
C GLY A 330 -25.54 16.22 0.63
N SER A 331 -25.44 15.03 0.04
CA SER A 331 -26.35 14.51 -0.98
C SER A 331 -27.24 13.33 -0.53
N LYS A 332 -26.93 12.68 0.60
CA LYS A 332 -27.67 11.51 1.14
C LYS A 332 -27.47 11.37 2.65
N VAL A 333 -28.56 11.16 3.38
CA VAL A 333 -28.51 10.58 4.73
C VAL A 333 -28.66 9.08 4.60
N SER A 334 -27.64 8.32 5.01
CA SER A 334 -27.78 6.89 5.24
C SER A 334 -28.12 6.70 6.71
N LEU A 335 -29.39 6.40 6.98
CA LEU A 335 -29.77 5.84 8.27
C LEU A 335 -28.94 4.56 8.48
N SER A 336 -28.35 4.42 9.65
CA SER A 336 -28.00 3.09 10.14
C SER A 336 -29.30 2.31 10.21
N LEU A 337 -29.27 1.02 9.85
CA LEU A 337 -30.41 0.14 10.16
C LEU A 337 -30.69 0.30 11.67
N GLU A 338 -31.97 0.45 12.02
CA GLU A 338 -32.34 0.71 13.41
C GLU A 338 -31.87 -0.43 14.31
N HIS A 339 -31.58 -0.14 15.58
CA HIS A 339 -31.25 -1.17 16.55
C HIS A 339 -32.47 -2.08 16.79
N THR A 340 -32.64 -3.10 15.95
CA THR A 340 -33.32 -4.32 16.35
C THR A 340 -32.57 -4.81 17.59
N VAL A 341 -33.24 -4.79 18.74
CA VAL A 341 -32.64 -5.20 20.01
C VAL A 341 -32.26 -6.68 19.86
N LEU A 342 -30.95 -6.95 19.90
CA LEU A 342 -30.41 -8.30 19.82
C LEU A 342 -30.86 -9.09 21.06
N SER A 343 -31.93 -9.85 20.90
CA SER A 343 -32.36 -10.85 21.88
C SER A 343 -31.25 -11.90 22.05
N PRO A 344 -31.05 -12.45 23.26
CA PRO A 344 -30.05 -13.49 23.51
C PRO A 344 -30.53 -14.86 22.99
N THR A 345 -30.55 -15.00 21.66
CA THR A 345 -30.78 -16.23 20.90
C THR A 345 -29.46 -16.73 20.27
N PRO A 346 -29.40 -17.90 19.60
CA PRO A 346 -28.14 -18.58 19.24
C PRO A 346 -27.14 -17.81 18.34
N ASP A 347 -27.52 -16.67 17.79
CA ASP A 347 -26.82 -15.87 16.77
C ASP A 347 -25.50 -15.22 17.24
N ALA A 348 -25.18 -15.36 18.53
CA ALA A 348 -23.93 -14.88 19.12
C ALA A 348 -22.68 -15.53 18.49
N LEU A 349 -22.77 -16.77 18.00
CA LEU A 349 -21.67 -17.45 17.33
C LEU A 349 -21.34 -16.80 15.97
N ASP A 350 -22.36 -16.57 15.13
CA ASP A 350 -22.20 -15.93 13.81
C ASP A 350 -21.70 -14.48 13.95
N THR A 351 -22.27 -13.73 14.90
CA THR A 351 -21.81 -12.38 15.27
C THR A 351 -20.31 -12.37 15.63
N SER A 352 -19.82 -13.38 16.35
CA SER A 352 -18.40 -13.49 16.68
C SER A 352 -17.53 -13.83 15.46
N GLY A 353 -18.01 -14.71 14.57
CA GLY A 353 -17.36 -15.06 13.31
C GLY A 353 -17.16 -13.83 12.41
N PHE A 354 -18.21 -13.04 12.23
CA PHE A 354 -18.14 -11.81 11.43
C PHE A 354 -17.14 -10.79 12.02
N ILE A 355 -17.17 -10.55 13.35
CA ILE A 355 -16.27 -9.57 14.01
C ILE A 355 -14.80 -9.99 13.87
N ASN A 356 -14.52 -11.29 13.98
CA ASN A 356 -13.19 -11.84 13.75
C ASN A 356 -12.76 -11.69 12.29
N ALA A 357 -13.65 -11.99 11.34
CA ALA A 357 -13.37 -11.81 9.93
C ALA A 357 -13.14 -10.33 9.54
N GLU A 358 -13.96 -9.39 10.02
CA GLU A 358 -13.77 -7.94 9.81
C GLU A 358 -12.41 -7.49 10.37
N SER A 359 -12.07 -7.95 11.58
CA SER A 359 -10.82 -7.56 12.25
C SER A 359 -9.59 -8.12 11.51
N THR A 360 -9.71 -9.29 10.88
CA THR A 360 -8.67 -9.85 10.01
C THR A 360 -8.57 -9.13 8.66
N ALA A 361 -9.70 -8.75 8.03
CA ALA A 361 -9.68 -7.88 6.84
C ALA A 361 -9.09 -6.48 7.15
N TYR A 362 -9.28 -5.98 8.37
CA TYR A 362 -8.64 -4.76 8.84
C TYR A 362 -7.13 -4.93 9.10
N TRP A 363 -6.70 -6.06 9.65
CA TRP A 363 -5.28 -6.40 9.80
C TRP A 363 -4.57 -6.54 8.44
N ALA A 364 -5.26 -7.11 7.44
CA ALA A 364 -4.81 -7.09 6.06
C ALA A 364 -4.58 -5.66 5.59
N ALA A 365 -5.59 -4.79 5.70
CA ALA A 365 -5.48 -3.40 5.27
C ALA A 365 -4.38 -2.61 6.03
N LEU A 366 -4.20 -2.83 7.33
CA LEU A 366 -3.10 -2.26 8.12
C LEU A 366 -1.71 -2.73 7.62
N THR A 367 -1.62 -3.96 7.14
CA THR A 367 -0.39 -4.52 6.55
C THR A 367 0.01 -3.76 5.29
N PHE A 368 -0.96 -3.47 4.41
CA PHE A 368 -0.74 -2.65 3.22
C PHE A 368 -0.43 -1.18 3.55
N ASP A 369 -1.16 -0.57 4.49
CA ASP A 369 -0.96 0.82 4.94
C ASP A 369 0.46 1.02 5.50
N THR A 370 0.90 0.11 6.36
CA THR A 370 2.24 0.12 6.95
C THR A 370 3.33 -0.17 5.91
N SER A 371 3.09 -1.13 5.00
CA SER A 371 4.03 -1.46 3.91
C SER A 371 4.29 -0.25 3.01
N ALA A 372 3.24 0.45 2.56
CA ALA A 372 3.38 1.65 1.74
C ALA A 372 3.95 2.85 2.51
N SER A 373 3.68 2.95 3.82
CA SER A 373 4.29 3.98 4.67
C SER A 373 5.82 3.81 4.77
N LEU A 374 6.30 2.57 4.85
CA LEU A 374 7.73 2.26 4.86
C LEU A 374 8.37 2.41 3.46
N THR A 375 7.75 1.81 2.43
CA THR A 375 8.36 1.59 1.11
C THR A 375 8.09 2.68 0.08
N LEU A 376 7.03 3.47 0.24
CA LEU A 376 6.64 4.55 -0.68
C LEU A 376 6.55 5.91 0.04
N ASP A 377 7.11 6.02 1.25
CA ASP A 377 7.09 7.20 2.13
C ASP A 377 5.70 7.84 2.33
N CYS A 378 4.65 7.04 2.18
CA CYS A 378 3.28 7.50 2.32
C CYS A 378 2.96 7.84 3.78
N ARG A 379 2.06 8.81 4.00
CA ARG A 379 1.45 8.97 5.33
C ARG A 379 0.44 7.84 5.56
N PRO A 380 0.47 7.14 6.70
CA PRO A 380 -0.49 6.09 6.99
C PRO A 380 -1.92 6.66 7.09
N LEU A 381 -2.90 5.89 6.63
CA LEU A 381 -4.32 6.26 6.60
C LEU A 381 -5.15 5.53 7.66
N LEU A 382 -4.75 4.34 8.09
CA LEU A 382 -5.44 3.54 9.11
C LEU A 382 -4.80 3.65 10.50
N SER A 383 -3.56 4.13 10.56
CA SER A 383 -2.72 4.17 11.75
C SER A 383 -2.09 5.56 11.90
N SER A 384 -1.86 6.02 13.13
CA SER A 384 -1.27 7.34 13.41
C SER A 384 0.21 7.38 13.02
N GLY A 385 0.70 8.56 12.65
CA GLY A 385 2.13 8.82 12.56
C GLY A 385 2.81 8.95 13.93
N LEU A 386 3.89 9.73 13.96
CA LEU A 386 4.81 9.96 15.07
C LEU A 386 4.17 10.21 16.45
N PHE A 387 2.99 10.84 16.50
CA PHE A 387 2.36 11.31 17.74
C PHE A 387 1.19 10.45 18.25
N GLY A 388 0.97 9.24 17.74
CA GLY A 388 -0.17 8.39 18.18
C GLY A 388 0.05 6.89 18.27
N PHE A 389 1.04 6.33 17.57
CA PHE A 389 1.21 4.88 17.39
C PHE A 389 1.37 4.05 18.69
N GLU A 390 1.85 4.67 19.77
CA GLU A 390 2.05 4.03 21.09
C GLU A 390 0.71 3.74 21.80
N SER A 391 -0.30 4.57 21.53
CA SER A 391 -1.66 4.46 22.10
C SER A 391 -2.59 3.56 21.27
N GLU A 392 -2.09 2.96 20.20
CA GLU A 392 -2.92 2.25 19.22
C GLU A 392 -3.09 0.77 19.55
N VAL A 393 -4.36 0.36 19.72
CA VAL A 393 -4.75 -1.02 20.05
C VAL A 393 -4.06 -2.09 19.20
N PRO A 394 -3.89 -1.97 17.86
CA PRO A 394 -3.20 -2.99 17.08
C PRO A 394 -1.75 -3.22 17.55
N TRP A 395 -0.98 -2.14 17.75
CA TRP A 395 0.43 -2.20 18.15
C TRP A 395 0.63 -2.51 19.63
N GLN A 396 -0.38 -2.26 20.46
CA GLN A 396 -0.43 -2.73 21.84
C GLN A 396 -0.70 -4.24 21.90
N LEU A 397 -1.66 -4.75 21.12
CA LEU A 397 -1.94 -6.18 21.04
C LEU A 397 -0.75 -6.98 20.50
N VAL A 398 -0.04 -6.51 19.45
CA VAL A 398 1.21 -7.17 18.98
C VAL A 398 2.22 -7.33 20.12
N ARG A 399 2.42 -6.30 20.95
CA ARG A 399 3.33 -6.37 22.12
C ARG A 399 2.85 -7.34 23.18
N THR A 400 1.54 -7.42 23.44
CA THR A 400 0.95 -8.40 24.37
C THR A 400 1.11 -9.84 23.83
N CYS A 401 0.79 -10.08 22.56
CA CYS A 401 0.97 -11.38 21.90
C CYS A 401 2.43 -11.84 21.95
N SER A 402 3.38 -10.93 21.75
CA SER A 402 4.82 -11.22 21.80
C SER A 402 5.30 -11.66 23.18
N LYS A 403 4.73 -11.13 24.26
CA LYS A 403 5.07 -11.54 25.64
C LYS A 403 4.59 -12.96 25.93
N VAL A 404 3.33 -13.26 25.60
CA VAL A 404 2.79 -14.62 25.79
C VAL A 404 3.48 -15.63 24.86
N PHE A 405 3.84 -15.23 23.63
CA PHE A 405 4.67 -16.06 22.75
C PHE A 405 6.05 -16.33 23.36
N HIS A 406 6.72 -15.33 23.94
CA HIS A 406 8.01 -15.51 24.60
C HIS A 406 7.92 -16.54 25.74
N GLU A 407 6.96 -16.37 26.66
CA GLU A 407 6.67 -17.30 27.76
C GLU A 407 6.41 -18.73 27.25
N THR A 408 5.59 -18.86 26.20
CA THR A 408 5.26 -20.13 25.56
C THR A 408 6.50 -20.79 24.93
N SER A 409 7.36 -20.00 24.28
CA SER A 409 8.56 -20.50 23.62
C SER A 409 9.66 -20.94 24.61
N GLU A 410 9.78 -20.25 25.75
CA GLU A 410 10.65 -20.67 26.85
C GLU A 410 10.15 -21.96 27.51
N GLN A 411 8.83 -22.17 27.58
CA GLN A 411 8.29 -23.43 28.04
C GLN A 411 8.63 -24.59 27.07
N TRP A 412 8.49 -24.40 25.75
CA TRP A 412 8.94 -25.39 24.75
C TRP A 412 10.43 -25.73 24.88
N ARG A 413 11.27 -24.73 25.20
CA ARG A 413 12.71 -24.90 25.42
C ARG A 413 13.00 -25.78 26.65
N ARG A 414 12.28 -25.58 27.75
CA ARG A 414 12.41 -26.40 28.99
C ARG A 414 11.94 -27.83 28.79
N ASP A 415 10.83 -27.98 28.08
CA ASP A 415 10.19 -29.28 27.81
C ASP A 415 10.87 -30.06 26.66
N ASN A 416 11.95 -29.51 26.08
CA ASN A 416 12.71 -30.05 24.94
C ASN A 416 11.81 -30.46 23.75
N VAL A 417 10.80 -29.65 23.43
CA VAL A 417 9.82 -29.97 22.39
C VAL A 417 10.43 -29.84 20.99
N GLU A 418 10.31 -30.91 20.18
CA GLU A 418 10.84 -30.92 18.82
C GLU A 418 10.29 -29.81 17.91
N MET A 419 11.15 -29.34 17.01
CA MET A 419 10.78 -28.43 15.94
C MET A 419 10.04 -29.17 14.82
N THR A 420 8.71 -29.11 14.85
CA THR A 420 7.80 -29.62 13.81
C THR A 420 7.43 -28.54 12.79
N ASP A 421 6.81 -28.91 11.67
CA ASP A 421 6.35 -27.94 10.66
C ASP A 421 5.26 -27.00 11.20
N ASP A 422 4.33 -27.50 12.01
CA ASP A 422 3.32 -26.67 12.70
C ASP A 422 3.97 -25.69 13.69
N ARG A 423 4.98 -26.15 14.46
CA ARG A 423 5.75 -25.29 15.38
C ARG A 423 6.49 -24.19 14.62
N ALA A 424 7.17 -24.54 13.53
CA ALA A 424 7.86 -23.59 12.68
C ALA A 424 6.88 -22.55 12.09
N ASN A 425 5.73 -22.99 11.58
CA ASN A 425 4.68 -22.08 11.10
C ASN A 425 4.12 -21.16 12.20
N GLN A 426 3.98 -21.64 13.44
CA GLN A 426 3.58 -20.83 14.59
C GLN A 426 4.61 -19.74 14.92
N ILE A 427 5.90 -20.10 14.93
CA ILE A 427 7.03 -19.18 15.18
C ILE A 427 7.12 -18.12 14.07
N ILE A 428 7.06 -18.54 12.80
CA ILE A 428 7.16 -17.65 11.64
C ILE A 428 5.96 -16.69 11.57
N ALA A 429 4.75 -17.16 11.88
CA ALA A 429 3.57 -16.30 11.93
C ALA A 429 3.67 -15.25 13.05
N ALA A 430 4.07 -15.64 14.27
CA ALA A 430 4.24 -14.69 15.37
C ALA A 430 5.34 -13.64 15.04
N GLY A 431 6.47 -14.09 14.48
CA GLY A 431 7.54 -13.21 13.99
C GLY A 431 7.09 -12.28 12.86
N ALA A 432 6.16 -12.71 11.99
CA ALA A 432 5.60 -11.86 10.93
C ALA A 432 4.73 -10.71 11.47
N SER A 433 4.04 -10.93 12.60
CA SER A 433 3.34 -9.89 13.35
C SER A 433 4.32 -8.85 13.92
N TRP A 434 5.40 -9.31 14.55
CA TRP A 434 6.46 -8.42 15.06
C TRP A 434 7.16 -7.64 13.95
N LYS A 435 7.47 -8.29 12.82
CA LYS A 435 8.01 -7.66 11.62
C LYS A 435 7.16 -6.47 11.17
N LEU A 436 5.82 -6.56 11.25
CA LEU A 436 4.96 -5.45 10.89
C LEU A 436 5.04 -4.28 11.88
N LEU A 437 5.24 -4.54 13.18
CA LEU A 437 5.54 -3.51 14.17
C LEU A 437 6.90 -2.84 13.90
N GLY A 438 7.95 -3.61 13.61
CA GLY A 438 9.27 -3.06 13.22
C GLY A 438 9.20 -2.19 11.95
N TRP A 439 8.40 -2.62 10.96
CA TRP A 439 8.10 -1.83 9.76
C TRP A 439 7.38 -0.52 10.09
N LYS A 440 6.37 -0.57 10.98
CA LYS A 440 5.63 0.62 11.43
C LYS A 440 6.56 1.62 12.12
N LEU A 441 7.42 1.15 13.03
CA LEU A 441 8.37 1.99 13.77
C LEU A 441 9.42 2.61 12.84
N THR A 442 9.93 1.85 11.87
CA THR A 442 10.86 2.37 10.86
C THR A 442 10.18 3.44 9.98
N ALA A 443 8.92 3.23 9.57
CA ALA A 443 8.15 4.25 8.85
C ALA A 443 7.92 5.53 9.68
N ILE A 444 7.72 5.41 11.00
CA ILE A 444 7.63 6.57 11.91
C ILE A 444 8.97 7.31 12.02
N PHE A 445 10.10 6.60 12.05
CA PHE A 445 11.41 7.24 12.02
C PHE A 445 11.63 7.99 10.69
N LYS A 446 11.30 7.38 9.54
CA LYS A 446 11.35 8.04 8.23
C LYS A 446 10.45 9.28 8.19
N GLU A 447 9.23 9.20 8.73
CA GLU A 447 8.33 10.36 8.93
C GLU A 447 9.00 11.46 9.78
N ALA A 448 9.57 11.10 10.92
CA ALA A 448 10.19 12.05 11.85
C ALA A 448 11.33 12.87 11.20
N VAL A 449 12.23 12.21 10.47
CA VAL A 449 13.36 12.89 9.84
C VAL A 449 12.93 13.66 8.59
N ARG A 450 12.12 13.04 7.71
CA ARG A 450 11.65 13.65 6.45
C ARG A 450 10.80 14.90 6.66
N ASP A 451 9.91 14.88 7.65
CA ASP A 451 9.05 16.02 7.97
C ASP A 451 9.78 17.10 8.81
N GLY A 452 11.05 16.89 9.16
CA GLY A 452 11.87 17.87 9.88
C GLY A 452 11.49 18.07 11.34
N HIS A 453 11.09 17.00 12.04
CA HIS A 453 10.73 17.07 13.46
C HIS A 453 11.94 17.35 14.36
N ASN A 454 11.67 17.78 15.59
CA ASN A 454 12.72 18.12 16.54
C ASN A 454 13.55 16.90 16.95
N GLU A 455 14.77 17.14 17.42
CA GLU A 455 15.75 16.10 17.73
C GLU A 455 15.29 15.11 18.80
N SER A 456 14.50 15.54 19.78
CA SER A 456 13.90 14.64 20.78
C SER A 456 12.87 13.67 20.18
N GLU A 457 12.07 14.10 19.20
CA GLU A 457 11.13 13.20 18.52
C GLU A 457 11.85 12.24 17.57
N VAL A 458 12.87 12.72 16.84
CA VAL A 458 13.70 11.86 15.98
C VAL A 458 14.41 10.78 16.81
N ARG A 459 15.01 11.15 17.97
CA ARG A 459 15.61 10.17 18.88
C ARG A 459 14.58 9.25 19.53
N ARG A 460 13.37 9.72 19.88
CA ARG A 460 12.30 8.85 20.40
C ARG A 460 11.89 7.80 19.36
N ALA A 461 11.70 8.20 18.11
CA ALA A 461 11.39 7.28 17.02
C ALA A 461 12.53 6.29 16.76
N PHE A 462 13.78 6.77 16.73
CA PHE A 462 14.97 5.93 16.52
C PHE A 462 15.16 4.89 17.63
N VAL A 463 15.07 5.29 18.90
CA VAL A 463 15.16 4.38 20.05
C VAL A 463 14.06 3.32 20.01
N ALA A 464 12.83 3.70 19.66
CA ALA A 464 11.73 2.74 19.50
C ALA A 464 12.01 1.68 18.40
N VAL A 465 12.73 2.03 17.34
CA VAL A 465 13.19 1.06 16.33
C VAL A 465 14.30 0.16 16.89
N LEU A 466 15.31 0.72 17.56
CA LEU A 466 16.38 -0.07 18.21
C LEU A 466 15.83 -1.07 19.22
N ASP A 467 14.87 -0.65 20.06
CA ASP A 467 14.25 -1.52 21.06
C ASP A 467 13.39 -2.61 20.39
N SER A 468 12.69 -2.31 19.30
CA SER A 468 11.98 -3.34 18.52
C SER A 468 12.92 -4.37 17.87
N ILE A 469 14.13 -3.96 17.49
CA ILE A 469 15.18 -4.86 16.98
C ILE A 469 15.75 -5.74 18.11
N ARG A 470 16.01 -5.15 19.29
CA ARG A 470 16.46 -5.87 20.51
C ARG A 470 15.41 -6.90 20.95
N GLU A 471 14.14 -6.51 21.03
CA GLU A 471 13.02 -7.39 21.38
C GLU A 471 12.85 -8.52 20.34
N PHE A 472 13.01 -8.27 19.04
CA PHE A 472 12.98 -9.34 18.04
C PHE A 472 14.12 -10.35 18.20
N ASN A 473 15.34 -9.84 18.41
CA ASN A 473 16.53 -10.67 18.58
C ASN A 473 16.50 -11.47 19.89
N ALA A 474 15.81 -10.99 20.92
CA ALA A 474 15.58 -11.74 22.16
C ALA A 474 14.43 -12.77 22.05
N ILE A 475 13.31 -12.40 21.42
CA ILE A 475 12.05 -13.18 21.48
C ILE A 475 11.89 -14.16 20.32
N TYR A 476 12.36 -13.85 19.11
CA TYR A 476 12.10 -14.64 17.90
C TYR A 476 13.33 -15.24 17.24
N ARG A 477 14.49 -14.54 17.27
CA ARG A 477 15.67 -15.00 16.53
C ARG A 477 16.19 -16.39 16.97
N PRO A 478 16.27 -16.74 18.27
CA PRO A 478 16.69 -18.10 18.66
C PRO A 478 15.82 -19.21 18.07
N GLN A 479 14.51 -18.99 18.01
CA GLN A 479 13.50 -19.91 17.52
C GLN A 479 13.51 -19.97 15.98
N LEU A 480 13.73 -18.83 15.31
CA LEU A 480 13.91 -18.74 13.85
C LEU A 480 15.23 -19.36 13.37
N ASN A 481 16.27 -19.33 14.19
CA ASN A 481 17.52 -20.05 13.96
C ASN A 481 17.32 -21.57 14.09
N GLU A 482 16.52 -22.05 15.04
CA GLU A 482 16.19 -23.49 15.11
C GLU A 482 15.27 -23.93 13.97
N CYS A 483 14.34 -23.08 13.53
CA CYS A 483 13.64 -23.27 12.26
C CYS A 483 14.64 -23.39 11.10
N HIS A 484 15.70 -22.56 11.07
CA HIS A 484 16.75 -22.59 10.05
C HIS A 484 17.52 -23.92 10.05
N ASN A 485 18.00 -24.37 11.21
CA ASN A 485 18.68 -25.66 11.39
C ASN A 485 17.86 -26.83 10.82
N ARG A 486 16.53 -26.79 11.03
CA ARG A 486 15.59 -27.83 10.60
C ARG A 486 15.02 -27.63 9.19
N LEU A 487 15.37 -26.53 8.48
CA LEU A 487 14.71 -26.13 7.22
C LEU A 487 14.59 -27.26 6.22
N GLN A 488 15.61 -28.11 6.04
CA GLN A 488 15.57 -29.20 5.06
C GLN A 488 14.33 -30.10 5.23
N PHE A 489 13.95 -30.39 6.48
CA PHE A 489 12.80 -31.23 6.86
C PHE A 489 11.45 -30.50 6.83
N LEU A 490 11.44 -29.17 6.73
CA LEU A 490 10.19 -28.37 6.74
C LEU A 490 9.49 -28.38 5.37
N GLY A 491 8.17 -28.16 5.39
CA GLY A 491 7.33 -28.09 4.21
C GLY A 491 7.69 -26.92 3.29
N GLN A 492 7.41 -27.07 1.99
CA GLN A 492 7.73 -26.04 0.99
C GLN A 492 7.07 -24.68 1.30
N ARG A 493 5.79 -24.67 1.72
CA ARG A 493 5.10 -23.43 2.15
C ARG A 493 5.77 -22.80 3.38
N THR A 494 6.27 -23.61 4.31
CA THR A 494 6.99 -23.17 5.52
C THR A 494 8.35 -22.56 5.18
N LYS A 495 9.10 -23.16 4.24
CA LYS A 495 10.34 -22.61 3.67
C LYS A 495 10.13 -21.23 3.05
N LEU A 496 9.08 -21.07 2.24
CA LEU A 496 8.70 -19.79 1.62
C LEU A 496 8.29 -18.74 2.66
N ARG A 497 7.52 -19.13 3.68
CA ARG A 497 7.13 -18.25 4.80
C ARG A 497 8.35 -17.78 5.61
N TRP A 498 9.28 -18.67 5.92
CA TRP A 498 10.54 -18.35 6.63
C TRP A 498 11.39 -17.37 5.81
N PHE A 499 11.61 -17.66 4.52
CA PHE A 499 12.35 -16.78 3.60
C PHE A 499 11.71 -15.39 3.53
N SER A 500 10.38 -15.33 3.34
CA SER A 500 9.64 -14.08 3.26
C SER A 500 9.73 -13.28 4.56
N LEU A 501 9.66 -13.93 5.73
CA LEU A 501 9.87 -13.26 7.02
C LEU A 501 11.29 -12.69 7.14
N MET A 502 12.31 -13.52 6.92
CA MET A 502 13.71 -13.15 7.15
C MET A 502 14.15 -12.04 6.20
N LEU A 503 13.73 -12.09 4.93
CA LEU A 503 13.99 -11.03 3.96
C LEU A 503 13.25 -9.73 4.35
N HIS A 504 11.94 -9.79 4.59
CA HIS A 504 11.16 -8.59 4.91
C HIS A 504 11.58 -7.92 6.21
N TYR A 505 11.95 -8.67 7.25
CA TYR A 505 12.39 -8.11 8.51
C TYR A 505 13.70 -7.32 8.35
N HIS A 506 14.76 -7.96 7.84
CA HIS A 506 16.05 -7.31 7.68
C HIS A 506 16.05 -6.23 6.58
N LEU A 507 15.17 -6.33 5.58
CA LEU A 507 14.92 -5.23 4.63
C LEU A 507 14.52 -3.93 5.34
N SER A 508 13.68 -3.98 6.38
CA SER A 508 13.35 -2.75 7.14
C SER A 508 14.54 -2.17 7.89
N ILE A 509 15.51 -3.00 8.29
CA ILE A 509 16.77 -2.55 8.88
C ILE A 509 17.66 -1.90 7.80
N LEU A 510 17.78 -2.50 6.61
CA LEU A 510 18.48 -1.87 5.48
C LEU A 510 17.85 -0.52 5.08
N MET A 511 16.52 -0.40 5.17
CA MET A 511 15.79 0.85 4.90
C MET A 511 15.91 1.89 6.02
N LEU A 512 16.13 1.46 7.28
CA LEU A 512 16.52 2.35 8.38
C LEU A 512 17.91 2.93 8.14
N ILE A 513 18.86 2.08 7.75
CA ILE A 513 20.26 2.45 7.46
C ILE A 513 20.29 3.43 6.28
N ASP A 514 19.60 3.11 5.18
CA ASP A 514 19.48 3.98 4.02
C ASP A 514 18.85 5.34 4.36
N ALA A 515 17.78 5.35 5.17
CA ALA A 515 17.16 6.59 5.62
C ALA A 515 18.12 7.46 6.46
N CYS A 516 18.94 6.87 7.33
CA CYS A 516 19.96 7.59 8.07
C CYS A 516 21.10 8.10 7.17
N GLU A 517 21.58 7.31 6.20
CA GLU A 517 22.60 7.72 5.22
C GLU A 517 22.09 8.86 4.32
N VAL A 518 20.86 8.77 3.79
CA VAL A 518 20.24 9.77 2.89
C VAL A 518 19.92 11.10 3.60
N THR A 519 19.90 11.11 4.94
CA THR A 519 19.62 12.27 5.78
C THR A 519 20.84 12.74 6.60
N ASP A 520 22.04 12.26 6.26
CA ASP A 520 23.31 12.56 6.91
C ASP A 520 23.36 12.29 8.43
N ARG A 521 22.45 11.44 8.96
CA ARG A 521 22.36 11.04 10.39
C ARG A 521 23.42 10.01 10.80
N HIS A 522 24.67 10.35 10.53
CA HIS A 522 25.87 9.60 10.90
C HIS A 522 26.00 9.39 12.42
N ASP A 523 25.42 10.29 13.22
CA ASP A 523 25.33 10.17 14.67
C ASP A 523 24.41 9.03 15.14
N LEU A 524 23.42 8.66 14.33
CA LEU A 524 22.52 7.52 14.58
C LEU A 524 23.05 6.23 13.94
N LEU A 525 23.80 6.32 12.84
CA LEU A 525 24.46 5.15 12.23
C LEU A 525 25.52 4.52 13.15
N ALA A 526 26.16 5.29 14.02
CA ALA A 526 27.10 4.78 15.02
C ALA A 526 26.46 3.74 15.96
N ASP A 527 25.24 4.01 16.43
CA ASP A 527 24.46 3.12 17.32
C ASP A 527 23.96 1.85 16.61
N LEU A 528 24.11 1.75 15.27
CA LEU A 528 23.66 0.64 14.44
C LEU A 528 24.80 -0.29 13.98
N ALA A 529 26.06 -0.07 14.36
CA ALA A 529 27.23 -0.75 13.77
C ALA A 529 27.12 -2.29 13.69
N GLU A 530 26.70 -2.96 14.78
CA GLU A 530 26.49 -4.42 14.80
C GLU A 530 25.25 -4.84 14.00
N VAL A 531 24.18 -4.06 14.11
CA VAL A 531 22.88 -4.28 13.46
C VAL A 531 22.98 -4.18 11.93
N ILE A 532 23.84 -3.30 11.42
CA ILE A 532 24.19 -3.17 9.99
C ILE A 532 24.78 -4.48 9.47
N SER A 533 25.88 -4.94 10.10
CA SER A 533 26.60 -6.15 9.70
C SER A 533 25.70 -7.40 9.73
N ASP A 534 24.89 -7.52 10.77
CA ASP A 534 23.96 -8.63 10.98
C ASP A 534 22.82 -8.65 9.94
N ALA A 535 22.23 -7.50 9.63
CA ALA A 535 21.17 -7.37 8.63
C ALA A 535 21.69 -7.60 7.20
N GLU A 536 22.83 -7.01 6.84
CA GLU A 536 23.46 -7.18 5.53
C GLU A 536 23.85 -8.64 5.28
N THR A 537 24.50 -9.28 6.27
CA THR A 537 24.82 -10.71 6.23
C THR A 537 23.56 -11.57 6.10
N THR A 538 22.50 -11.26 6.86
CA THR A 538 21.28 -12.07 6.86
C THR A 538 20.45 -11.90 5.59
N VAL A 539 20.37 -10.70 5.00
CA VAL A 539 19.75 -10.51 3.68
C VAL A 539 20.54 -11.25 2.61
N MET A 540 21.87 -11.12 2.59
CA MET A 540 22.73 -11.83 1.63
C MET A 540 22.51 -13.36 1.66
N ASN A 541 22.55 -13.93 2.87
CA ASN A 541 22.32 -15.37 3.08
C ASN A 541 20.88 -15.78 2.74
N THR A 542 19.88 -14.93 2.99
CA THR A 542 18.48 -15.21 2.66
C THR A 542 18.27 -15.21 1.14
N LEU A 543 18.87 -14.28 0.40
CA LEU A 543 18.83 -14.25 -1.07
C LEU A 543 19.54 -15.47 -1.67
N ALA A 544 20.71 -15.85 -1.14
CA ALA A 544 21.41 -17.07 -1.55
C ALA A 544 20.59 -18.34 -1.25
N TYR A 545 19.91 -18.41 -0.10
CA TYR A 545 18.99 -19.51 0.23
C TYR A 545 17.79 -19.56 -0.73
N GLY A 546 17.23 -18.41 -1.11
CA GLY A 546 16.14 -18.27 -2.09
C GLY A 546 16.51 -18.69 -3.53
N LEU A 547 17.80 -18.64 -3.88
CA LEU A 547 18.34 -19.12 -5.15
C LEU A 547 18.64 -20.63 -5.16
N HIS A 548 19.15 -21.18 -4.07
CA HIS A 548 19.56 -22.59 -4.00
C HIS A 548 18.44 -23.54 -3.55
N THR A 549 17.39 -23.02 -2.89
CA THR A 549 16.21 -23.82 -2.51
C THR A 549 15.19 -23.84 -3.63
N THR A 550 14.92 -25.03 -4.18
CA THR A 550 13.90 -25.23 -5.22
C THR A 550 12.54 -25.60 -4.63
N MET A 551 11.49 -25.06 -5.23
CA MET A 551 10.08 -25.33 -4.96
C MET A 551 9.50 -26.17 -6.10
N ILE A 552 8.59 -27.10 -5.77
CA ILE A 552 7.92 -27.96 -6.75
C ILE A 552 6.48 -27.47 -6.90
N LEU A 553 6.17 -26.98 -8.08
CA LEU A 553 4.86 -26.48 -8.46
C LEU A 553 4.06 -27.66 -9.04
N LYS A 554 2.80 -27.77 -8.61
CA LYS A 554 1.82 -28.72 -9.12
C LYS A 554 0.52 -27.98 -9.38
N ARG A 555 -0.23 -28.44 -10.39
CA ARG A 555 -1.65 -28.13 -10.49
C ARG A 555 -2.39 -28.86 -9.37
N GLU A 556 -3.52 -28.33 -8.90
CA GLU A 556 -4.45 -29.17 -8.14
C GLU A 556 -5.16 -30.10 -9.14
N PRO A 557 -5.35 -31.39 -8.82
CA PRO A 557 -6.05 -32.31 -9.72
C PRO A 557 -7.50 -31.87 -9.84
N ASP A 558 -7.99 -31.82 -11.08
CA ASP A 558 -9.38 -31.51 -11.36
C ASP A 558 -10.27 -32.69 -10.90
N MET A 559 -11.37 -32.39 -10.21
CA MET A 559 -12.25 -33.38 -9.59
C MET A 559 -12.95 -34.26 -10.62
N ASP A 560 -13.27 -33.71 -11.79
CA ASP A 560 -13.90 -34.48 -12.88
C ASP A 560 -12.86 -35.35 -13.62
N SER A 561 -11.61 -34.88 -13.72
CA SER A 561 -10.49 -35.66 -14.25
C SER A 561 -10.17 -36.93 -13.44
N ALA A 562 -10.56 -37.01 -12.16
CA ALA A 562 -10.38 -38.22 -11.34
C ALA A 562 -11.22 -39.43 -11.81
N LEU A 563 -12.23 -39.20 -12.65
CA LEU A 563 -13.08 -40.25 -13.25
C LEU A 563 -12.62 -40.67 -14.67
N GLY A 564 -11.74 -39.90 -15.30
CA GLY A 564 -11.20 -40.17 -16.64
C GLY A 564 -9.77 -40.68 -16.59
N GLY A 565 -9.56 -41.97 -16.87
CA GLY A 565 -8.26 -42.66 -16.76
C GLY A 565 -7.19 -42.25 -17.79
N SER A 566 -6.82 -40.96 -17.83
CA SER A 566 -5.73 -40.43 -18.66
C SER A 566 -4.38 -40.64 -17.98
N VAL A 567 -3.54 -41.52 -18.53
CA VAL A 567 -2.17 -41.79 -18.01
C VAL A 567 -1.18 -40.74 -18.53
N GLY A 568 -1.52 -39.47 -18.36
CA GLY A 568 -0.64 -38.32 -18.57
C GLY A 568 -0.14 -37.81 -17.21
N GLY A 569 1.15 -37.92 -16.93
CA GLY A 569 1.72 -37.45 -15.67
C GLY A 569 1.57 -35.94 -15.50
N GLU A 570 1.14 -35.49 -14.31
CA GLU A 570 1.02 -34.06 -14.00
C GLU A 570 2.35 -33.32 -14.26
N PRO A 571 2.35 -32.18 -14.97
CA PRO A 571 3.56 -31.41 -15.19
C PRO A 571 4.08 -30.80 -13.87
N LEU A 572 5.06 -31.46 -13.25
CA LEU A 572 5.82 -30.93 -12.12
C LEU A 572 6.84 -29.90 -12.63
N ILE A 573 6.63 -28.64 -12.27
CA ILE A 573 7.58 -27.55 -12.60
C ILE A 573 8.43 -27.27 -11.36
N THR A 574 9.75 -27.24 -11.51
CA THR A 574 10.70 -27.00 -10.41
C THR A 574 11.45 -25.69 -10.63
N VAL A 575 11.37 -24.76 -9.68
CA VAL A 575 11.99 -23.43 -9.77
C VAL A 575 12.65 -23.00 -8.46
N PRO A 576 13.67 -22.12 -8.49
CA PRO A 576 14.15 -21.45 -7.29
C PRO A 576 13.02 -20.72 -6.55
N MET A 577 13.04 -20.78 -5.23
CA MET A 577 12.00 -20.21 -4.36
C MET A 577 11.79 -18.70 -4.58
N VAL A 578 12.85 -17.96 -4.91
CA VAL A 578 12.75 -16.53 -5.23
C VAL A 578 11.92 -16.24 -6.49
N SER A 579 11.79 -17.18 -7.43
CA SER A 579 10.97 -16.99 -8.64
C SER A 579 9.46 -16.98 -8.37
N ILE A 580 9.02 -17.52 -7.23
CA ILE A 580 7.61 -17.52 -6.81
C ILE A 580 7.33 -16.53 -5.66
N ASP A 581 8.28 -15.64 -5.34
CA ASP A 581 8.05 -14.64 -4.30
C ASP A 581 6.90 -13.67 -4.68
N PRO A 582 5.90 -13.47 -3.78
CA PRO A 582 4.77 -12.60 -4.09
C PRO A 582 5.09 -11.09 -4.08
N TYR A 583 6.26 -10.66 -3.61
CA TYR A 583 6.67 -9.26 -3.44
C TYR A 583 8.02 -8.95 -4.13
N PRO A 584 8.12 -9.11 -5.46
CA PRO A 584 9.38 -8.91 -6.19
C PRO A 584 9.99 -7.50 -6.03
N HIS A 585 9.20 -6.49 -5.66
CA HIS A 585 9.68 -5.15 -5.32
C HIS A 585 10.48 -5.10 -4.01
N HIS A 586 10.14 -5.90 -2.99
CA HIS A 586 10.96 -6.02 -1.79
C HIS A 586 12.28 -6.73 -2.08
N VAL A 587 12.28 -7.72 -2.99
CA VAL A 587 13.52 -8.38 -3.43
C VAL A 587 14.42 -7.40 -4.22
N VAL A 588 13.86 -6.59 -5.13
CA VAL A 588 14.59 -5.53 -5.85
C VAL A 588 15.20 -4.52 -4.88
N ALA A 589 14.41 -4.01 -3.92
CA ALA A 589 14.91 -3.07 -2.91
C ALA A 589 16.04 -3.68 -2.07
N GLY A 590 15.90 -4.94 -1.64
CA GLY A 590 16.94 -5.67 -0.94
C GLY A 590 18.22 -5.81 -1.77
N VAL A 591 18.12 -6.08 -3.07
CA VAL A 591 19.28 -6.14 -3.98
C VAL A 591 19.96 -4.78 -4.13
N GLN A 592 19.20 -3.69 -4.33
CA GLN A 592 19.77 -2.35 -4.49
C GLN A 592 20.47 -1.87 -3.21
N LEU A 593 19.88 -2.11 -2.03
CA LEU A 593 20.48 -1.79 -0.73
C LEU A 593 21.71 -2.65 -0.43
N MET A 594 21.67 -3.96 -0.72
CA MET A 594 22.85 -4.81 -0.59
C MET A 594 23.98 -4.40 -1.54
N ARG A 595 23.67 -3.96 -2.76
CA ARG A 595 24.69 -3.40 -3.68
C ARG A 595 25.37 -2.18 -3.06
N LYS A 596 24.59 -1.24 -2.51
CA LYS A 596 25.09 -0.04 -1.82
C LYS A 596 26.06 -0.41 -0.69
N ALA A 597 25.71 -1.40 0.12
CA ALA A 597 26.55 -1.92 1.20
C ALA A 597 27.85 -2.59 0.70
N ILE A 598 27.78 -3.46 -0.31
CA ILE A 598 28.94 -4.13 -0.92
C ILE A 598 29.90 -3.09 -1.51
N ASP A 599 29.39 -2.10 -2.24
CA ASP A 599 30.20 -1.06 -2.86
C ASP A 599 30.73 -0.04 -1.82
N ARG A 600 30.05 0.16 -0.69
CA ARG A 600 30.59 0.87 0.50
C ARG A 600 31.79 0.13 1.09
N ASP A 601 31.64 -1.16 1.37
CA ASP A 601 32.64 -1.92 2.12
C ASP A 601 33.84 -2.38 1.28
N PHE A 602 33.66 -2.51 -0.04
CA PHE A 602 34.77 -2.59 -0.98
C PHE A 602 35.59 -1.30 -1.03
N ARG A 603 34.96 -0.12 -1.11
CA ARG A 603 35.66 1.18 -1.03
C ARG A 603 36.36 1.40 0.31
N ALA A 604 35.84 0.80 1.39
CA ALA A 604 36.47 0.80 2.71
C ALA A 604 37.54 -0.30 2.89
N GLY A 605 37.85 -1.11 1.87
CA GLY A 605 38.86 -2.16 1.92
C GLY A 605 38.51 -3.37 2.78
N LYS A 606 37.26 -3.52 3.24
CA LYS A 606 36.81 -4.64 4.07
C LYS A 606 36.54 -5.93 3.27
N VAL A 607 36.30 -5.80 1.96
CA VAL A 607 35.86 -6.88 1.07
C VAL A 607 36.85 -7.00 -0.09
N ALA A 608 37.37 -8.21 -0.35
CA ALA A 608 38.27 -8.46 -1.48
C ALA A 608 37.52 -8.42 -2.82
N ALA A 609 38.25 -8.17 -3.92
CA ALA A 609 37.66 -8.04 -5.26
C ALA A 609 36.90 -9.32 -5.71
N GLU A 610 37.49 -10.50 -5.48
CA GLU A 610 36.87 -11.80 -5.76
C GLU A 610 35.58 -12.00 -4.95
N THR A 611 35.60 -11.63 -3.66
CA THR A 611 34.42 -11.66 -2.79
C THR A 611 33.33 -10.72 -3.31
N ARG A 612 33.66 -9.47 -3.67
CA ARG A 612 32.72 -8.51 -4.28
C ARG A 612 32.10 -9.10 -5.55
N GLN A 613 32.88 -9.73 -6.42
CA GLN A 613 32.35 -10.36 -7.65
C GLN A 613 31.38 -11.51 -7.33
N SER A 614 31.69 -12.36 -6.36
CA SER A 614 30.80 -13.45 -5.91
C SER A 614 29.49 -12.93 -5.29
N LEU A 615 29.56 -11.87 -4.48
CA LEU A 615 28.39 -11.23 -3.89
C LEU A 615 27.51 -10.59 -4.99
N LEU A 616 28.10 -9.80 -5.90
CA LEU A 616 27.38 -9.18 -7.00
C LEU A 616 26.76 -10.22 -7.97
N SER A 617 27.46 -11.30 -8.28
CA SER A 617 26.91 -12.42 -9.08
C SER A 617 25.67 -13.05 -8.45
N THR A 618 25.64 -13.17 -7.12
CA THR A 618 24.46 -13.67 -6.40
C THR A 618 23.28 -12.69 -6.52
N LEU A 619 23.53 -11.38 -6.39
CA LEU A 619 22.50 -10.35 -6.58
C LEU A 619 21.96 -10.31 -8.02
N GLU A 620 22.83 -10.45 -9.02
CA GLU A 620 22.43 -10.52 -10.44
C GLU A 620 21.56 -11.76 -10.71
N ARG A 621 21.97 -12.93 -10.19
CA ARG A 621 21.17 -14.17 -10.26
C ARG A 621 19.82 -13.98 -9.59
N THR A 622 19.74 -13.33 -8.42
CA THR A 622 18.47 -12.97 -7.78
C THR A 622 17.58 -12.18 -8.73
N LEU A 623 18.06 -11.09 -9.33
CA LEU A 623 17.29 -10.27 -10.26
C LEU A 623 16.87 -11.02 -11.54
N SER A 624 17.68 -11.96 -12.03
CA SER A 624 17.36 -12.77 -13.21
C SER A 624 16.20 -13.75 -12.98
N HIS A 625 16.01 -14.21 -11.74
CA HIS A 625 14.95 -15.14 -11.36
C HIS A 625 13.62 -14.47 -10.98
N LEU A 626 13.59 -13.14 -10.83
CA LEU A 626 12.37 -12.36 -10.64
C LEU A 626 11.54 -12.25 -11.94
N PRO A 627 10.27 -11.80 -11.88
CA PRO A 627 9.42 -11.66 -13.06
C PRO A 627 9.94 -10.65 -14.09
N GLN A 628 10.57 -11.15 -15.16
CA GLN A 628 11.19 -10.33 -16.21
C GLN A 628 10.20 -9.51 -17.04
N CYS A 629 8.90 -9.78 -16.93
CA CYS A 629 7.85 -8.94 -17.52
C CYS A 629 7.67 -7.61 -16.77
N SER A 630 8.18 -7.45 -15.54
CA SER A 630 8.02 -6.24 -14.72
C SER A 630 8.95 -5.10 -15.14
N LYS A 631 8.38 -3.90 -15.33
CA LYS A 631 9.09 -2.64 -15.62
C LYS A 631 10.15 -2.31 -14.56
N SER A 632 9.88 -2.57 -13.28
CA SER A 632 10.84 -2.31 -12.19
C SER A 632 11.98 -3.33 -12.11
N VAL A 633 11.71 -4.60 -12.43
CA VAL A 633 12.75 -5.65 -12.47
C VAL A 633 13.70 -5.41 -13.64
N GLN A 634 13.18 -5.04 -14.81
CA GLN A 634 14.00 -4.67 -15.96
C GLN A 634 14.87 -3.43 -15.68
N ALA A 635 14.31 -2.39 -15.06
CA ALA A 635 15.06 -1.20 -14.66
C ALA A 635 16.22 -1.54 -13.70
N ALA A 636 15.94 -2.31 -12.64
CA ALA A 636 16.95 -2.74 -11.68
C ALA A 636 18.05 -3.61 -12.33
N ARG A 637 17.71 -4.48 -13.29
CA ARG A 637 18.71 -5.24 -14.06
C ARG A 637 19.57 -4.35 -14.96
N ALA A 638 18.97 -3.38 -15.66
CA ALA A 638 19.71 -2.45 -16.50
C ALA A 638 20.69 -1.59 -15.68
N GLU A 639 20.26 -1.12 -14.50
CA GLU A 639 21.12 -0.45 -13.51
C GLU A 639 22.23 -1.38 -12.98
N PHE A 640 21.94 -2.67 -12.80
CA PHE A 640 22.95 -3.65 -12.38
C PHE A 640 24.07 -3.79 -13.41
N THR A 641 23.71 -4.05 -14.67
CA THR A 641 24.65 -4.26 -15.78
C THR A 641 25.41 -2.98 -16.18
N SER A 642 24.78 -1.81 -16.15
CA SER A 642 25.45 -0.55 -16.53
C SER A 642 26.58 -0.19 -15.56
N ALA A 643 26.32 -0.25 -14.25
CA ALA A 643 27.30 0.10 -13.22
C ALA A 643 28.29 -1.03 -12.85
N THR A 644 28.12 -2.25 -13.38
CA THR A 644 29.23 -3.23 -13.46
C THR A 644 30.14 -2.95 -14.66
N SER A 645 29.58 -2.50 -15.79
CA SER A 645 30.35 -2.14 -16.99
C SER A 645 31.23 -0.89 -16.80
N GLY A 646 30.84 0.04 -15.93
CA GLY A 646 31.61 1.25 -15.59
C GLY A 646 32.67 1.07 -14.49
N CYS A 647 33.12 -0.17 -14.23
CA CYS A 647 34.03 -0.51 -13.13
C CYS A 647 35.23 -1.38 -13.58
N ILE A 648 35.58 -1.30 -14.87
CA ILE A 648 36.69 -1.98 -15.56
C ILE A 648 37.65 -0.92 -16.10
#